data_AF-A0A8H3VXQ6-F1
#
_entry.id   AF-A0A8H3VXQ6-F1
#
_cell.length_a   1.000
_cell.length_b   1.000
_cell.length_c   1.000
_cell.angle_alpha   90.00
_cell.angle_beta   90.00
_cell.angle_gamma   90.00
#
_symmetry.space_group_name_H-M   'P 1'
#
loop_
_entity.id
_entity.type
_entity.pdbx_description
1 polymer ?
#
loop_
_entity_poly.entity_id
_entity_poly.type
_entity_poly.pdbx_seq_one_letter_code
_entity_poly.pdbx_strand_id
1 'polypeptide(L)'
;MWAWVDAVTDLVHPKNVVNLFNTDTNTGTVTIHNDTLQDVNIDTPGSGRMKTSYPKTTIGRDSGATNQIEGSIFEQSWFDLTFNGNHQIHTELNHGDRCSIASRPQPEDGKVAAMISRISSSSSQLDYFVGPGQLQSLINSVIQANLPAFMTFLNLGIDLNPTDLVCPYAAVTNVTQNSVDVNAVLRLQKASASLAVAGTNVSASLNDLAIMVRLHVDNLTHRLTLNEIKFSVAAFSLPKIFWSALFIWMPWLPQPVEFDTVNNLSVYLNHDANQDILKFINGQLDGLPLPDKLDKISFTSEPSTTIGSTPPANDDFSTWMSSPDIQSRLLKNVHLPGTHDSGAYGLTTTLPKTTDDGNGIKYDNIQFLWGLKTDAAFFDGNIPFSKLVANGFKISEDSPINIGQPAMDFVIEKVALSISKTGDRNVLRQLEDGIRWFDLRIYLDKDGEFYMQHGLRGPLYTDILKQVKVFIDSYPSAQELIFLNLSHANFKDDNLQKVADLTKSIIPPKHILHKGNEAGATFDFQSLANTTLGSLTQSTTKVMIINQDVSNQLYYPFPITNTVGFDDANGQALWHMGWCRTPTIADIVPYVIDAVRGVDRMHLQALATEKNGQLKDGLSELGQKKKPMPNVIGLDWYYLSSKDLPVPQVIGLNK
;
A
#
# COMPACT_ATOMS: atom_id res chain seq x y z
N MET A 1 7.95 -12.86 -21.29
CA MET A 1 9.27 -13.34 -20.85
C MET A 1 9.10 -14.75 -20.27
N TRP A 2 8.80 -15.71 -21.15
CA TRP A 2 9.14 -17.10 -20.87
C TRP A 2 10.64 -17.21 -21.14
N ALA A 3 11.40 -17.52 -20.09
CA ALA A 3 12.82 -17.86 -20.08
C ALA A 3 13.81 -16.76 -20.54
N TRP A 4 14.03 -15.77 -19.67
CA TRP A 4 15.38 -15.38 -19.21
C TRP A 4 15.20 -14.42 -18.02
N VAL A 5 15.26 -14.88 -16.77
CA VAL A 5 16.47 -15.26 -15.99
C VAL A 5 16.86 -14.09 -15.07
N ASP A 6 16.61 -14.36 -13.78
CA ASP A 6 17.41 -13.95 -12.62
C ASP A 6 17.64 -12.46 -12.37
N ALA A 7 16.65 -11.80 -11.76
CA ALA A 7 16.84 -10.86 -10.64
C ALA A 7 15.47 -10.28 -10.23
N VAL A 8 15.26 -10.10 -8.92
CA VAL A 8 14.07 -9.49 -8.30
C VAL A 8 12.86 -10.43 -8.09
N THR A 9 13.13 -11.67 -7.70
CA THR A 9 12.25 -12.49 -6.87
C THR A 9 12.99 -13.03 -5.65
N ASP A 10 13.83 -12.18 -5.05
CA ASP A 10 14.04 -12.31 -3.61
C ASP A 10 12.78 -11.75 -2.94
N LEU A 11 12.39 -12.38 -1.83
CA LEU A 11 11.28 -12.01 -0.95
C LEU A 11 9.98 -12.83 -1.07
N VAL A 12 10.08 -14.15 -1.20
CA VAL A 12 9.14 -15.08 -0.53
C VAL A 12 9.98 -16.02 0.32
N HIS A 13 9.89 -15.83 1.64
CA HIS A 13 10.84 -16.40 2.58
C HIS A 13 10.24 -17.53 3.45
N PRO A 14 11.12 -18.40 3.99
CA PRO A 14 10.81 -19.76 4.39
C PRO A 14 9.80 -20.02 5.47
N LYS A 15 9.00 -21.07 5.24
CA LYS A 15 8.68 -22.07 6.26
C LYS A 15 9.76 -23.14 6.22
N ASN A 16 10.60 -23.21 7.24
CA ASN A 16 11.38 -24.43 7.49
C ASN A 16 10.73 -25.12 8.69
N VAL A 17 10.13 -26.28 8.49
CA VAL A 17 9.54 -27.05 9.59
C VAL A 17 10.57 -28.07 10.03
N VAL A 18 11.05 -28.00 11.26
CA VAL A 18 11.89 -29.04 11.88
C VAL A 18 11.03 -29.87 12.83
N ASN A 19 10.66 -31.09 12.46
CA ASN A 19 10.01 -32.02 13.37
C ASN A 19 11.08 -32.78 14.16
N LEU A 20 11.04 -32.68 15.49
CA LEU A 20 11.93 -33.39 16.41
C LEU A 20 11.13 -34.50 17.08
N PHE A 21 11.45 -35.76 16.77
CA PHE A 21 10.81 -36.94 17.34
C PHE A 21 11.66 -37.63 18.41
N ASN A 22 10.94 -38.08 19.44
CA ASN A 22 11.21 -39.10 20.46
C ASN A 22 12.22 -38.80 21.59
N THR A 23 11.67 -38.65 22.81
CA THR A 23 12.39 -38.47 24.08
C THR A 23 12.61 -39.76 24.87
N ASP A 24 12.01 -40.87 24.44
CA ASP A 24 12.00 -42.14 25.20
C ASP A 24 13.05 -43.13 24.71
N THR A 25 13.77 -42.79 23.63
CA THR A 25 14.88 -43.57 23.05
C THR A 25 16.04 -42.65 22.71
N ASN A 26 17.29 -43.12 22.82
CA ASN A 26 18.49 -42.35 22.44
C ASN A 26 18.48 -41.91 20.97
N THR A 27 17.59 -42.49 20.18
CA THR A 27 17.37 -42.23 18.77
C THR A 27 16.19 -41.29 18.59
N GLY A 28 16.41 -40.20 17.88
CA GLY A 28 15.37 -39.28 17.44
C GLY A 28 15.38 -39.12 15.92
N THR A 29 14.27 -38.63 15.38
CA THR A 29 14.18 -38.29 13.95
C THR A 29 14.04 -36.78 13.81
N VAL A 30 14.89 -36.19 12.96
CA VAL A 30 14.77 -34.79 12.54
C VAL A 30 14.28 -34.78 11.11
N THR A 31 13.07 -34.29 10.90
CA THR A 31 12.55 -34.03 9.56
C THR A 31 12.53 -32.54 9.32
N ILE A 32 13.18 -32.09 8.25
CA ILE A 32 13.15 -30.69 7.83
C ILE A 32 12.37 -30.60 6.53
N HIS A 33 11.32 -29.77 6.51
CA HIS A 33 10.58 -29.45 5.29
C HIS A 33 10.96 -28.06 4.79
N ASN A 34 11.16 -27.94 3.48
CA ASN A 34 11.35 -26.70 2.76
C ASN A 34 10.11 -26.44 1.90
N ASP A 35 9.24 -25.54 2.35
CA ASP A 35 8.07 -25.12 1.59
C ASP A 35 8.35 -23.83 0.80
N THR A 36 9.61 -23.58 0.44
CA THR A 36 10.02 -22.39 -0.32
C THR A 36 10.20 -22.66 -1.80
N LEU A 37 10.21 -21.59 -2.58
CA LEU A 37 10.48 -21.63 -4.02
C LEU A 37 11.97 -21.81 -4.36
N GLN A 38 12.87 -21.79 -3.37
CA GLN A 38 14.31 -21.91 -3.53
C GLN A 38 14.85 -23.12 -2.76
N ASP A 39 16.05 -23.56 -3.09
CA ASP A 39 16.71 -24.61 -2.32
C ASP A 39 17.26 -24.04 -1.01
N VAL A 40 17.10 -24.79 0.08
CA VAL A 40 17.60 -24.40 1.41
C VAL A 40 18.82 -25.26 1.74
N ASN A 41 19.96 -24.61 1.93
CA ASN A 41 21.18 -25.25 2.39
C ASN A 41 21.24 -25.25 3.91
N ILE A 42 21.39 -26.44 4.48
CA ILE A 42 21.45 -26.66 5.92
C ILE A 42 22.84 -27.15 6.27
N ASP A 43 23.50 -26.39 7.14
CA ASP A 43 24.79 -26.70 7.72
C ASP A 43 24.64 -27.05 9.21
N THR A 44 25.54 -27.88 9.72
CA THR A 44 25.59 -28.27 11.14
C THR A 44 26.91 -27.79 11.74
N PRO A 45 27.05 -26.49 12.09
CA PRO A 45 28.34 -25.92 12.46
C PRO A 45 28.87 -26.41 13.82
N GLY A 46 28.00 -26.99 14.67
CA GLY A 46 28.35 -27.47 16.00
C GLY A 46 27.45 -28.60 16.45
N SER A 47 28.00 -29.53 17.23
CA SER A 47 27.23 -30.52 17.98
C SER A 47 27.98 -30.95 19.24
N GLY A 48 27.24 -31.38 20.26
CA GLY A 48 27.82 -31.83 21.52
C GLY A 48 27.10 -33.05 22.06
N ARG A 49 27.89 -34.03 22.52
CA ARG A 49 27.40 -35.29 23.11
C ARG A 49 26.41 -36.04 22.20
N MET A 50 26.55 -35.86 20.88
CA MET A 50 25.83 -36.59 19.84
C MET A 50 26.64 -37.82 19.43
N LYS A 51 25.98 -38.96 19.19
CA LYS A 51 26.59 -40.14 18.57
C LYS A 51 26.60 -40.05 17.05
N THR A 52 25.65 -39.32 16.45
CA THR A 52 25.61 -39.02 15.01
C THR A 52 25.38 -37.53 14.76
N SER A 53 26.08 -36.96 13.77
CA SER A 53 25.89 -35.56 13.34
C SER A 53 24.75 -35.46 12.33
N TYR A 54 23.98 -34.37 12.38
CA TYR A 54 23.04 -34.05 11.29
C TYR A 54 23.84 -33.71 10.02
N PRO A 55 23.61 -34.38 8.86
CA PRO A 55 24.41 -34.16 7.66
C PRO A 55 24.10 -32.81 7.00
N LYS A 56 25.11 -32.17 6.43
CA LYS A 56 24.91 -31.02 5.53
C LYS A 56 23.97 -31.45 4.40
N THR A 57 22.85 -30.76 4.26
CA THR A 57 21.76 -31.16 3.35
C THR A 57 21.25 -29.95 2.59
N THR A 58 21.04 -30.10 1.28
CA THR A 58 20.27 -29.17 0.48
C THR A 58 18.87 -29.74 0.32
N ILE A 59 17.86 -29.00 0.77
CA ILE A 59 16.46 -29.41 0.64
C ILE A 59 15.86 -28.63 -0.51
N GLY A 60 15.40 -29.35 -1.53
CA GLY A 60 14.79 -28.73 -2.70
C GLY A 60 13.46 -28.06 -2.39
N ARG A 61 12.96 -27.25 -3.32
CA ARG A 61 11.62 -26.68 -3.27
C ARG A 61 10.52 -27.71 -2.96
N ASP A 62 9.57 -27.34 -2.09
CA ASP A 62 8.39 -28.13 -1.70
C ASP A 62 8.74 -29.58 -1.30
N SER A 63 9.91 -29.77 -0.68
CA SER A 63 10.46 -31.08 -0.37
C SER A 63 10.91 -31.16 1.08
N GLY A 64 11.25 -32.36 1.55
CA GLY A 64 11.72 -32.56 2.91
C GLY A 64 12.87 -33.56 2.98
N ALA A 65 13.70 -33.40 4.01
CA ALA A 65 14.77 -34.32 4.34
C ALA A 65 14.52 -34.88 5.75
N THR A 66 14.60 -36.19 5.90
CA THR A 66 14.49 -36.86 7.19
C THR A 66 15.79 -37.54 7.53
N ASN A 67 16.33 -37.25 8.71
CA ASN A 67 17.54 -37.86 9.23
C ASN A 67 17.31 -38.44 10.62
N GLN A 68 17.85 -39.64 10.85
CA GLN A 68 17.95 -40.22 12.18
C GLN A 68 19.15 -39.61 12.90
N ILE A 69 18.94 -39.20 14.14
CA ILE A 69 19.98 -38.67 15.01
C ILE A 69 20.02 -39.49 16.30
N GLU A 70 21.20 -39.66 16.87
CA GLU A 70 21.36 -40.40 18.12
C GLU A 70 22.15 -39.57 19.14
N GLY A 71 21.56 -39.40 20.32
CA GLY A 71 22.14 -38.68 21.46
C GLY A 71 22.69 -39.61 22.55
N SER A 72 23.26 -39.00 23.58
CA SER A 72 23.66 -39.67 24.83
C SER A 72 22.42 -39.98 25.68
N ILE A 73 22.51 -41.07 26.46
CA ILE A 73 21.52 -41.40 27.51
C ILE A 73 21.83 -40.80 28.86
N PHE A 74 23.07 -40.36 29.06
CA PHE A 74 23.57 -39.97 30.37
C PHE A 74 23.72 -38.47 30.53
N GLU A 75 23.76 -37.73 29.41
CA GLU A 75 24.05 -36.30 29.39
C GLU A 75 23.23 -35.59 28.30
N GLN A 76 22.91 -34.31 28.51
CA GLN A 76 22.24 -33.46 27.52
C GLN A 76 23.02 -33.43 26.20
N SER A 77 22.39 -33.89 25.12
CA SER A 77 22.90 -33.80 23.76
C SER A 77 22.39 -32.54 23.07
N TRP A 78 23.11 -32.03 22.07
CA TRP A 78 22.67 -30.89 21.29
C TRP A 78 23.33 -30.82 19.91
N PHE A 79 22.71 -30.08 18.99
CA PHE A 79 23.29 -29.73 17.69
C PHE A 79 22.81 -28.36 17.23
N ASP A 80 23.64 -27.70 16.43
CA ASP A 80 23.30 -26.44 15.78
C ASP A 80 22.91 -26.66 14.32
N LEU A 81 21.90 -25.94 13.83
CA LEU A 81 21.54 -25.88 12.42
C LEU A 81 21.73 -24.45 11.91
N THR A 82 22.48 -24.29 10.83
CA THR A 82 22.60 -23.03 10.10
C THR A 82 21.92 -23.10 8.75
N PHE A 83 21.03 -22.15 8.47
CA PHE A 83 20.30 -22.05 7.20
C PHE A 83 20.94 -20.99 6.31
N ASN A 84 21.38 -21.38 5.10
CA ASN A 84 22.00 -20.51 4.09
C ASN A 84 23.12 -19.60 4.65
N GLY A 85 23.85 -20.04 5.67
CA GLY A 85 24.97 -19.32 6.29
C GLY A 85 24.61 -18.16 7.22
N ASN A 86 23.35 -17.74 7.30
CA ASN A 86 22.97 -16.46 7.94
C ASN A 86 22.24 -16.61 9.28
N HIS A 87 21.80 -17.82 9.65
CA HIS A 87 21.01 -18.03 10.87
C HIS A 87 21.30 -19.37 11.53
N GLN A 88 21.80 -19.35 12.77
CA GLN A 88 22.09 -20.54 13.57
C GLN A 88 20.97 -20.80 14.58
N ILE A 89 20.62 -22.07 14.73
CA ILE A 89 19.61 -22.60 15.63
C ILE A 89 20.27 -23.63 16.53
N HIS A 90 20.12 -23.47 17.84
CA HIS A 90 20.59 -24.45 18.81
C HIS A 90 19.44 -25.37 19.23
N THR A 91 19.63 -26.69 19.09
CA THR A 91 18.64 -27.71 19.44
C THR A 91 19.19 -28.67 20.49
N GLU A 92 18.52 -28.77 21.63
CA GLU A 92 18.83 -29.70 22.72
C GLU A 92 18.02 -31.01 22.62
N LEU A 93 18.64 -32.15 22.93
CA LEU A 93 18.10 -33.51 22.87
C LEU A 93 18.38 -34.31 24.16
N ASN A 94 17.35 -34.99 24.68
CA ASN A 94 17.36 -35.89 25.85
C ASN A 94 17.72 -35.25 27.22
N HIS A 95 17.22 -35.86 28.30
CA HIS A 95 17.21 -35.41 29.72
C HIS A 95 16.10 -34.44 30.12
N GLY A 96 14.87 -34.95 29.97
CA GLY A 96 13.65 -34.34 30.50
C GLY A 96 12.74 -33.80 29.40
N ASP A 97 11.53 -33.47 29.80
CA ASP A 97 10.41 -32.89 29.06
C ASP A 97 10.71 -31.61 28.24
N ARG A 98 11.95 -31.31 27.85
CA ARG A 98 12.41 -30.00 27.38
C ARG A 98 13.15 -30.11 26.05
N CYS A 99 12.43 -29.93 24.95
CA CYS A 99 13.02 -29.31 23.78
C CYS A 99 13.08 -27.80 24.09
N SER A 100 14.28 -27.23 24.16
CA SER A 100 14.48 -25.82 24.50
C SER A 100 15.31 -25.14 23.39
N ILE A 101 14.86 -23.97 22.94
CA ILE A 101 15.64 -23.11 22.03
C ILE A 101 16.48 -22.20 22.92
N ALA A 102 17.79 -22.42 22.96
CA ALA A 102 18.72 -21.69 23.84
C ALA A 102 18.85 -20.18 23.51
N SER A 103 18.53 -19.79 22.28
CA SER A 103 18.48 -18.39 21.87
C SER A 103 17.32 -18.15 20.92
N ARG A 104 16.30 -17.42 21.39
CA ARG A 104 15.24 -16.89 20.53
C ARG A 104 15.72 -15.52 20.05
N PRO A 105 16.33 -15.39 18.86
CA PRO A 105 16.66 -14.07 18.37
C PRO A 105 15.39 -13.21 18.42
N GLN A 106 15.52 -12.01 18.98
CA GLN A 106 14.47 -11.00 18.85
C GLN A 106 14.24 -10.82 17.35
N PRO A 107 12.98 -10.92 16.87
CA PRO A 107 12.69 -10.70 15.48
C PRO A 107 12.92 -9.22 15.16
N GLU A 108 14.01 -8.95 14.44
CA GLU A 108 14.19 -7.72 13.68
C GLU A 108 13.76 -8.00 12.23
N ASP A 109 13.49 -6.95 11.45
CA ASP A 109 13.16 -7.08 10.03
C ASP A 109 14.18 -7.99 9.33
N GLY A 110 13.70 -9.07 8.70
CA GLY A 110 14.54 -10.07 8.03
C GLY A 110 15.20 -11.13 8.93
N LYS A 111 14.84 -11.26 10.22
CA LYS A 111 15.32 -12.34 11.11
C LYS A 111 14.32 -13.49 11.27
N VAL A 112 14.86 -14.66 11.63
CA VAL A 112 14.11 -15.90 11.86
C VAL A 112 13.24 -15.81 13.12
N ALA A 113 11.92 -15.96 12.99
CA ALA A 113 11.06 -16.30 14.13
C ALA A 113 10.94 -17.83 14.23
N ALA A 114 11.07 -18.37 15.44
CA ALA A 114 11.02 -19.81 15.70
C ALA A 114 9.95 -20.10 16.76
N MET A 115 9.09 -21.09 16.49
CA MET A 115 8.02 -21.50 17.41
C MET A 115 8.05 -23.01 17.61
N ILE A 116 8.05 -23.47 18.87
CA ILE A 116 7.90 -24.89 19.20
C ILE A 116 6.43 -25.19 19.48
N SER A 117 5.84 -26.04 18.65
CA SER A 117 4.49 -26.57 18.81
C SER A 117 4.58 -28.04 19.21
N ARG A 118 4.07 -28.42 20.38
CA ARG A 118 4.00 -29.83 20.77
C ARG A 118 2.78 -30.50 20.16
N ILE A 119 3.00 -31.60 19.46
CA ILE A 119 1.95 -32.36 18.75
C ILE A 119 1.49 -33.55 19.60
N SER A 120 2.40 -34.17 20.35
CA SER A 120 2.09 -35.27 21.28
C SER A 120 3.07 -35.27 22.47
N SER A 121 2.92 -36.23 23.38
CA SER A 121 3.88 -36.47 24.47
C SER A 121 5.30 -36.75 23.99
N SER A 122 5.48 -37.21 22.76
CA SER A 122 6.77 -37.64 22.20
C SER A 122 7.18 -36.91 20.91
N SER A 123 6.40 -35.91 20.48
CA SER A 123 6.62 -35.18 19.21
C SER A 123 6.50 -33.66 19.37
N SER A 124 7.50 -32.95 18.85
CA SER A 124 7.51 -31.49 18.74
C SER A 124 7.78 -31.07 17.30
N GLN A 125 7.05 -30.05 16.86
CA GLN A 125 7.26 -29.36 15.61
C GLN A 125 7.86 -27.98 15.88
N LEU A 126 8.87 -27.63 15.13
CA LEU A 126 9.56 -26.36 15.22
C LEU A 126 9.38 -25.61 13.90
N ASP A 127 8.53 -24.59 13.95
CA ASP A 127 8.17 -23.78 12.79
C ASP A 127 9.11 -22.57 12.72
N TYR A 128 9.89 -22.49 11.64
CA TYR A 128 10.73 -21.34 11.33
C TYR A 128 10.11 -20.47 10.27
N PHE A 129 10.22 -19.17 10.50
CA PHE A 129 9.78 -18.18 9.55
C PHE A 129 10.92 -17.24 9.23
N VAL A 130 11.26 -17.12 7.96
CA VAL A 130 11.97 -15.94 7.47
C VAL A 130 10.95 -15.23 6.57
N GLY A 131 10.92 -13.91 6.62
CA GLY A 131 9.89 -13.11 5.96
C GLY A 131 10.43 -11.71 5.77
N PRO A 132 10.42 -11.19 4.55
CA PRO A 132 10.69 -9.79 4.33
C PRO A 132 9.37 -9.04 4.19
N GLY A 133 9.46 -7.72 4.14
CA GLY A 133 8.31 -6.87 3.91
C GLY A 133 7.81 -6.24 5.19
N GLN A 134 6.68 -5.54 5.05
CA GLN A 134 6.24 -4.55 6.03
C GLN A 134 5.15 -5.11 6.95
N LEU A 135 4.55 -6.26 6.63
CA LEU A 135 3.33 -6.74 7.28
C LEU A 135 3.45 -6.85 8.80
N GLN A 136 4.58 -7.34 9.32
CA GLN A 136 4.85 -7.40 10.75
C GLN A 136 4.77 -6.01 11.40
N SER A 137 5.47 -5.04 10.84
CA SER A 137 5.49 -3.65 11.32
C SER A 137 4.09 -3.03 11.25
N LEU A 138 3.33 -3.28 10.18
CA LEU A 138 1.96 -2.79 10.01
C LEU A 138 1.00 -3.40 11.06
N ILE A 139 1.07 -4.71 11.29
CA ILE A 139 0.25 -5.37 12.32
C ILE A 139 0.60 -4.81 13.70
N ASN A 140 1.89 -4.66 14.02
CA ASN A 140 2.31 -4.08 15.30
C ASN A 140 1.82 -2.64 15.46
N SER A 141 1.89 -1.82 14.40
CA SER A 141 1.37 -0.45 14.41
C SER A 141 -0.10 -0.43 14.81
N VAL A 142 -0.93 -1.30 14.20
CA VAL A 142 -2.36 -1.40 14.51
C VAL A 142 -2.60 -1.93 15.92
N ILE A 143 -1.89 -2.98 16.35
CA ILE A 143 -2.01 -3.53 17.70
C ILE A 143 -1.73 -2.44 18.73
N GLN A 144 -0.57 -1.77 18.62
CA GLN A 144 -0.13 -0.78 19.59
C GLN A 144 -1.07 0.43 19.65
N ALA A 145 -1.58 0.88 18.49
CA ALA A 145 -2.54 1.98 18.43
C ALA A 145 -3.89 1.64 19.10
N ASN A 146 -4.31 0.36 19.12
CA ASN A 146 -5.62 -0.03 19.67
C ASN A 146 -5.55 -0.73 21.03
N LEU A 147 -4.35 -0.96 21.56
CA LEU A 147 -4.15 -1.72 22.79
C LEU A 147 -4.90 -1.13 24.01
N PRO A 148 -4.93 0.20 24.24
CA PRO A 148 -5.74 0.80 25.31
C PRO A 148 -7.24 0.45 25.26
N ALA A 149 -7.83 0.53 24.06
CA ALA A 149 -9.24 0.21 23.84
C ALA A 149 -9.50 -1.29 24.05
N PHE A 150 -8.60 -2.14 23.56
CA PHE A 150 -8.67 -3.59 23.75
C PHE A 150 -8.59 -4.00 25.23
N MET A 151 -7.66 -3.39 26.00
CA MET A 151 -7.53 -3.63 27.44
C MET A 151 -8.81 -3.27 28.20
N THR A 152 -9.43 -2.16 27.81
CA THR A 152 -10.70 -1.72 28.39
C THR A 152 -11.85 -2.67 28.01
N PHE A 153 -11.91 -3.10 26.74
CA PHE A 153 -12.92 -4.02 26.24
C PHE A 153 -12.89 -5.37 26.97
N LEU A 154 -11.69 -5.90 27.21
CA LEU A 154 -11.55 -7.19 27.88
C LEU A 154 -12.11 -7.15 29.30
N ASN A 155 -12.08 -6.03 30.03
CA ASN A 155 -12.72 -5.79 31.35
C ASN A 155 -12.80 -7.00 32.32
N LEU A 156 -11.76 -7.85 32.32
CA LEU A 156 -11.75 -9.14 33.03
C LEU A 156 -10.75 -9.14 34.22
N GLY A 157 -10.26 -7.97 34.65
CA GLY A 157 -9.18 -7.89 35.64
C GLY A 157 -7.86 -8.49 35.13
N ILE A 158 -7.66 -8.47 33.80
CA ILE A 158 -6.43 -8.90 33.13
C ILE A 158 -5.48 -7.71 33.04
N ASP A 159 -4.32 -7.85 33.64
CA ASP A 159 -3.20 -6.93 33.54
C ASP A 159 -2.29 -7.40 32.40
N LEU A 160 -2.34 -6.67 31.27
CA LEU A 160 -1.42 -6.79 30.14
C LEU A 160 -0.74 -5.43 29.98
N ASN A 161 0.59 -5.40 29.91
CA ASN A 161 1.29 -4.18 29.53
C ASN A 161 1.28 -4.01 28.01
N PRO A 162 1.38 -2.76 27.50
CA PRO A 162 1.40 -2.50 26.07
C PRO A 162 2.51 -3.25 25.30
N THR A 163 3.63 -3.52 25.95
CA THR A 163 4.77 -4.26 25.39
C THR A 163 4.55 -5.78 25.34
N ASP A 164 3.50 -6.28 26.01
CA ASP A 164 3.32 -7.71 26.19
C ASP A 164 2.69 -8.36 24.96
N LEU A 165 1.92 -7.64 24.12
CA LEU A 165 1.35 -8.17 22.87
C LEU A 165 2.06 -7.60 21.64
N VAL A 166 2.75 -8.47 20.90
CA VAL A 166 3.47 -8.11 19.68
C VAL A 166 3.26 -9.17 18.59
N CYS A 167 3.35 -8.75 17.34
CA CYS A 167 3.50 -9.61 16.18
C CYS A 167 5.00 -9.71 15.85
N PRO A 168 5.70 -10.76 16.32
CA PRO A 168 7.11 -10.97 15.98
C PRO A 168 7.36 -11.32 14.51
N TYR A 169 6.33 -11.76 13.78
CA TYR A 169 6.49 -12.18 12.40
C TYR A 169 5.16 -12.10 11.68
N ALA A 170 5.17 -11.54 10.47
CA ALA A 170 4.09 -11.74 9.52
C ALA A 170 4.59 -11.59 8.09
N ALA A 171 4.10 -12.44 7.20
CA ALA A 171 4.41 -12.35 5.77
C ALA A 171 3.26 -12.87 4.92
N VAL A 172 3.16 -12.30 3.72
CA VAL A 172 2.37 -12.87 2.62
C VAL A 172 3.22 -13.96 1.96
N THR A 173 2.76 -15.20 1.94
CA THR A 173 3.58 -16.34 1.49
C THR A 173 3.15 -16.97 0.17
N ASN A 174 1.85 -17.10 -0.09
CA ASN A 174 1.36 -17.61 -1.37
C ASN A 174 0.45 -16.56 -1.99
N VAL A 175 0.73 -16.17 -3.22
CA VAL A 175 -0.14 -15.29 -4.00
C VAL A 175 -0.50 -16.04 -5.27
N THR A 176 -1.75 -16.42 -5.40
CA THR A 176 -2.32 -16.97 -6.64
C THR A 176 -3.11 -15.89 -7.36
N GLN A 177 -3.69 -16.20 -8.51
CA GLN A 177 -4.57 -15.27 -9.20
C GLN A 177 -5.71 -14.77 -8.29
N ASN A 178 -6.25 -15.63 -7.43
CA ASN A 178 -7.49 -15.34 -6.70
C ASN A 178 -7.37 -15.52 -5.18
N SER A 179 -6.20 -15.90 -4.67
CA SER A 179 -6.01 -16.08 -3.24
C SER A 179 -4.66 -15.61 -2.75
N VAL A 180 -4.64 -15.23 -1.47
CA VAL A 180 -3.43 -14.85 -0.75
C VAL A 180 -3.37 -15.59 0.59
N ASP A 181 -2.24 -16.22 0.88
CA ASP A 181 -1.95 -16.76 2.20
C ASP A 181 -1.10 -15.77 3.01
N VAL A 182 -1.53 -15.52 4.24
CA VAL A 182 -0.81 -14.74 5.25
C VAL A 182 -0.44 -15.67 6.40
N ASN A 183 0.85 -15.72 6.74
CA ASN A 183 1.28 -16.32 7.99
C ASN A 183 1.60 -15.19 8.96
N ALA A 184 1.16 -15.31 10.21
CA ALA A 184 1.55 -14.41 11.27
C ALA A 184 1.80 -15.20 12.55
N VAL A 185 2.71 -14.69 13.37
CA VAL A 185 2.88 -15.11 14.76
C VAL A 185 2.49 -13.92 15.62
N LEU A 186 1.56 -14.15 16.54
CA LEU A 186 1.22 -13.23 17.61
C LEU A 186 1.83 -13.76 18.91
N ARG A 187 2.41 -12.87 19.71
CA ARG A 187 3.13 -13.24 20.92
C ARG A 187 2.68 -12.39 22.08
N LEU A 188 2.29 -13.07 23.15
CA LEU A 188 1.94 -12.53 24.44
C LEU A 188 3.06 -12.86 25.43
N GLN A 189 3.97 -11.90 25.66
CA GLN A 189 5.16 -12.09 26.49
C GLN A 189 4.80 -12.36 27.96
N LYS A 190 3.84 -11.61 28.49
CA LYS A 190 3.35 -11.76 29.84
C LYS A 190 1.88 -11.37 29.92
N ALA A 191 1.12 -12.15 30.67
CA ALA A 191 -0.25 -11.83 31.00
C ALA A 191 -0.55 -12.31 32.41
N SER A 192 -1.26 -11.51 33.17
CA SER A 192 -1.83 -11.96 34.43
C SER A 192 -3.28 -11.56 34.52
N ALA A 193 -4.11 -12.44 35.08
CA ALA A 193 -5.50 -12.17 35.36
C ALA A 193 -5.78 -12.44 36.83
N SER A 194 -6.58 -11.59 37.47
CA SER A 194 -7.05 -11.84 38.83
C SER A 194 -8.57 -11.87 38.86
N LEU A 195 -9.14 -12.97 39.34
CA LEU A 195 -10.57 -13.14 39.48
C LEU A 195 -10.92 -13.41 40.95
N ALA A 196 -11.92 -12.70 41.47
CA ALA A 196 -12.51 -13.00 42.77
C ALA A 196 -13.55 -14.13 42.60
N VAL A 197 -13.26 -15.32 43.13
CA VAL A 197 -14.17 -16.47 43.11
C VAL A 197 -14.50 -16.85 44.55
N ALA A 198 -15.78 -16.77 44.92
CA ALA A 198 -16.28 -17.15 46.25
C ALA A 198 -15.50 -16.49 47.43
N GLY A 199 -15.15 -15.20 47.29
CA GLY A 199 -14.43 -14.45 48.32
C GLY A 199 -12.91 -14.68 48.37
N THR A 200 -12.37 -15.48 47.45
CA THR A 200 -10.92 -15.71 47.29
C THR A 200 -10.42 -15.04 46.01
N ASN A 201 -9.33 -14.28 46.11
CA ASN A 201 -8.64 -13.74 44.93
C ASN A 201 -7.77 -14.84 44.32
N VAL A 202 -8.07 -15.19 43.08
CA VAL A 202 -7.36 -16.23 42.32
C VAL A 202 -6.62 -15.54 41.20
N SER A 203 -5.29 -15.66 41.20
CA SER A 203 -4.45 -15.14 40.12
C SER A 203 -4.11 -16.24 39.12
N ALA A 204 -4.28 -15.95 37.84
CA ALA A 204 -3.73 -16.70 36.73
C ALA A 204 -2.58 -15.90 36.10
N SER A 205 -1.57 -16.60 35.61
CA SER A 205 -0.51 -15.97 34.81
C SER A 205 -0.15 -16.84 33.62
N LEU A 206 0.13 -16.20 32.50
CA LEU A 206 0.66 -16.80 31.29
C LEU A 206 1.94 -16.07 30.91
N ASN A 207 3.02 -16.81 30.73
CA ASN A 207 4.28 -16.27 30.28
C ASN A 207 4.60 -16.85 28.91
N ASP A 208 4.76 -15.95 27.96
CA ASP A 208 5.29 -16.23 26.64
C ASP A 208 4.46 -17.27 25.87
N LEU A 209 3.21 -16.88 25.58
CA LEU A 209 2.34 -17.56 24.64
C LEU A 209 2.62 -17.04 23.23
N ALA A 210 2.98 -17.92 22.31
CA ALA A 210 2.99 -17.63 20.89
C ALA A 210 1.84 -18.37 20.19
N ILE A 211 1.20 -17.68 19.26
CA ILE A 211 0.11 -18.17 18.43
C ILE A 211 0.52 -17.97 16.98
N MET A 212 0.74 -19.06 16.25
CA MET A 212 0.90 -19.00 14.79
C MET A 212 -0.47 -19.12 14.15
N VAL A 213 -0.75 -18.25 13.19
CA VAL A 213 -1.95 -18.30 12.36
C VAL A 213 -1.56 -18.36 10.89
N ARG A 214 -2.29 -19.19 10.12
CA ARG A 214 -2.27 -19.20 8.65
C ARG A 214 -3.63 -18.79 8.14
N LEU A 215 -3.72 -17.56 7.68
CA LEU A 215 -4.93 -16.99 7.11
C LEU A 215 -4.89 -17.16 5.59
N HIS A 216 -6.01 -17.55 5.02
CA HIS A 216 -6.26 -17.65 3.59
C HIS A 216 -7.34 -16.64 3.22
N VAL A 217 -7.00 -15.75 2.30
CA VAL A 217 -7.94 -14.81 1.70
C VAL A 217 -8.27 -15.36 0.33
N ASP A 218 -9.53 -15.74 0.13
CA ASP A 218 -10.06 -16.13 -1.17
C ASP A 218 -11.00 -15.04 -1.70
N ASN A 219 -10.60 -14.49 -2.83
CA ASN A 219 -11.26 -13.39 -3.49
C ASN A 219 -12.50 -13.83 -4.29
N LEU A 220 -12.55 -15.08 -4.77
CA LEU A 220 -13.71 -15.59 -5.51
C LEU A 220 -14.87 -15.91 -4.58
N THR A 221 -14.56 -16.37 -3.36
CA THR A 221 -15.58 -16.73 -2.37
C THR A 221 -15.87 -15.61 -1.39
N HIS A 222 -15.12 -14.52 -1.43
CA HIS A 222 -15.14 -13.44 -0.42
C HIS A 222 -15.00 -14.01 0.99
N ARG A 223 -14.01 -14.88 1.20
CA ARG A 223 -13.81 -15.54 2.49
C ARG A 223 -12.41 -15.32 3.02
N LEU A 224 -12.36 -14.98 4.30
CA LEU A 224 -11.18 -15.07 5.12
C LEU A 224 -11.28 -16.34 5.95
N THR A 225 -10.37 -17.30 5.73
CA THR A 225 -10.35 -18.57 6.45
C THR A 225 -9.05 -18.71 7.22
N LEU A 226 -9.12 -19.05 8.50
CA LEU A 226 -7.99 -19.53 9.26
C LEU A 226 -7.79 -21.01 8.95
N ASN A 227 -6.77 -21.31 8.14
CA ASN A 227 -6.42 -22.66 7.70
C ASN A 227 -5.67 -23.45 8.77
N GLU A 228 -4.85 -22.78 9.57
CA GLU A 228 -4.00 -23.40 10.58
C GLU A 228 -3.84 -22.46 11.76
N ILE A 229 -3.89 -23.03 12.97
CA ILE A 229 -3.52 -22.35 14.21
C ILE A 229 -2.63 -23.27 15.03
N LYS A 230 -1.55 -22.73 15.59
CA LYS A 230 -0.67 -23.45 16.51
C LYS A 230 -0.34 -22.59 17.72
N PHE A 231 -0.07 -23.27 18.83
CA PHE A 231 0.20 -22.68 20.14
C PHE A 231 1.54 -23.16 20.70
N SER A 232 2.28 -22.23 21.29
CA SER A 232 3.50 -22.49 22.05
C SER A 232 3.41 -21.73 23.36
N VAL A 233 3.62 -22.41 24.49
CA VAL A 233 3.57 -21.81 25.82
C VAL A 233 4.89 -22.07 26.51
N ALA A 234 5.51 -21.05 27.10
CA ALA A 234 6.74 -21.25 27.87
C ALA A 234 6.46 -21.57 29.34
N ALA A 235 5.50 -20.88 29.97
CA ALA A 235 5.06 -21.16 31.33
C ALA A 235 3.64 -20.65 31.57
N PHE A 236 2.90 -21.33 32.45
CA PHE A 236 1.61 -20.85 32.92
C PHE A 236 1.41 -21.19 34.41
N SER A 237 0.50 -20.46 35.05
CA SER A 237 -0.03 -20.75 36.37
C SER A 237 -1.53 -20.54 36.32
N LEU A 238 -2.30 -21.63 36.36
CA LEU A 238 -3.76 -21.60 36.28
C LEU A 238 -4.32 -22.45 37.43
N PRO A 239 -4.77 -21.83 38.54
CA PRO A 239 -5.39 -22.56 39.64
C PRO A 239 -6.61 -23.34 39.15
N LYS A 240 -6.86 -24.57 39.67
CA LYS A 240 -8.00 -25.40 39.25
C LYS A 240 -9.35 -24.68 39.30
N ILE A 241 -9.54 -23.82 40.30
CA ILE A 241 -10.74 -22.99 40.48
C ILE A 241 -10.90 -21.93 39.37
N PHE A 242 -9.80 -21.47 38.75
CA PHE A 242 -9.82 -20.55 37.62
C PHE A 242 -10.33 -21.25 36.35
N TRP A 243 -9.87 -22.48 36.09
CA TRP A 243 -10.39 -23.30 34.99
C TRP A 243 -11.88 -23.63 35.14
N SER A 244 -12.32 -23.95 36.35
CA SER A 244 -13.75 -24.19 36.62
C SER A 244 -14.60 -22.95 36.35
N ALA A 245 -14.08 -21.75 36.60
CA ALA A 245 -14.75 -20.50 36.25
C ALA A 245 -14.76 -20.24 34.73
N LEU A 246 -13.67 -20.52 34.02
CA LEU A 246 -13.59 -20.37 32.56
C LEU A 246 -14.56 -21.30 31.82
N PHE A 247 -14.72 -22.53 32.28
CA PHE A 247 -15.64 -23.53 31.73
C PHE A 247 -17.11 -23.06 31.76
N ILE A 248 -17.49 -22.24 32.76
CA ILE A 248 -18.84 -21.68 32.84
C ILE A 248 -19.08 -20.68 31.68
N TRP A 249 -18.06 -19.91 31.30
CA TRP A 249 -18.13 -18.91 30.23
C TRP A 249 -17.91 -19.49 28.83
N MET A 250 -17.11 -20.56 28.74
CA MET A 250 -16.75 -21.24 27.50
C MET A 250 -16.99 -22.76 27.69
N PRO A 251 -18.26 -23.21 27.71
CA PRO A 251 -18.64 -24.59 28.07
C PRO A 251 -18.19 -25.67 27.07
N TRP A 252 -17.59 -25.25 25.96
CA TRP A 252 -16.92 -26.11 24.97
C TRP A 252 -15.45 -26.40 25.30
N LEU A 253 -14.84 -25.69 26.27
CA LEU A 253 -13.57 -26.10 26.84
C LEU A 253 -13.79 -27.39 27.65
N PRO A 254 -12.88 -28.37 27.67
CA PRO A 254 -13.01 -29.59 28.46
C PRO A 254 -12.62 -29.37 29.93
N GLN A 255 -13.00 -30.34 30.76
CA GLN A 255 -12.85 -30.29 32.21
C GLN A 255 -11.35 -30.27 32.63
N PRO A 256 -10.99 -29.57 33.72
CA PRO A 256 -9.60 -29.22 34.10
C PRO A 256 -8.63 -30.35 34.47
N VAL A 257 -8.99 -31.62 34.29
CA VAL A 257 -8.35 -32.73 35.02
C VAL A 257 -6.95 -33.11 34.50
N GLU A 258 -6.44 -32.51 33.40
CA GLU A 258 -5.23 -32.99 32.72
C GLU A 258 -4.10 -31.95 32.48
N PHE A 259 -4.25 -30.69 32.93
CA PHE A 259 -3.33 -29.59 32.58
C PHE A 259 -2.31 -29.23 33.67
N ASP A 260 -1.52 -30.20 34.13
CA ASP A 260 -0.53 -29.98 35.20
C ASP A 260 0.86 -29.53 34.70
N THR A 261 1.11 -29.59 33.38
CA THR A 261 2.39 -29.19 32.76
C THR A 261 2.17 -28.34 31.50
N VAL A 262 3.18 -27.52 31.16
CA VAL A 262 3.24 -26.75 29.90
C VAL A 262 3.10 -27.66 28.68
N ASN A 263 3.61 -28.88 28.77
CA ASN A 263 3.57 -29.86 27.70
C ASN A 263 2.15 -30.37 27.47
N ASN A 264 1.44 -30.77 28.54
CA ASN A 264 0.06 -31.23 28.44
C ASN A 264 -0.86 -30.15 27.88
N LEU A 265 -0.70 -28.90 28.34
CA LEU A 265 -1.48 -27.77 27.82
C LEU A 265 -1.20 -27.53 26.32
N SER A 266 0.07 -27.57 25.91
CA SER A 266 0.45 -27.35 24.51
C SER A 266 -0.06 -28.46 23.58
N VAL A 267 0.02 -29.73 24.01
CA VAL A 267 -0.52 -30.87 23.27
C VAL A 267 -2.03 -30.74 23.13
N TYR A 268 -2.72 -30.45 24.23
CA TYR A 268 -4.16 -30.26 24.22
C TYR A 268 -4.60 -29.15 23.25
N LEU A 269 -3.96 -27.97 23.30
CA LEU A 269 -4.31 -26.84 22.43
C LEU A 269 -4.05 -27.14 20.93
N ASN A 270 -2.98 -27.87 20.62
CA ASN A 270 -2.58 -28.15 19.24
C ASN A 270 -3.23 -29.41 18.64
N HIS A 271 -3.65 -30.37 19.44
CA HIS A 271 -4.21 -31.64 18.99
C HIS A 271 -5.71 -31.76 19.28
N ASP A 272 -6.10 -31.61 20.55
CA ASP A 272 -7.46 -31.94 21.00
C ASP A 272 -8.43 -30.77 20.83
N ALA A 273 -8.02 -29.54 21.17
CA ALA A 273 -8.84 -28.33 21.08
C ALA A 273 -8.82 -27.66 19.71
N ASN A 274 -7.83 -28.00 18.89
CA ASN A 274 -7.44 -27.20 17.74
C ASN A 274 -8.59 -27.02 16.73
N GLN A 275 -9.32 -28.11 16.45
CA GLN A 275 -10.44 -28.08 15.51
C GLN A 275 -11.61 -27.23 16.01
N ASP A 276 -11.91 -27.29 17.31
CA ASP A 276 -12.98 -26.48 17.89
C ASP A 276 -12.60 -24.99 17.93
N ILE A 277 -11.34 -24.68 18.22
CA ILE A 277 -10.81 -23.31 18.16
C ILE A 277 -10.87 -22.78 16.72
N LEU A 278 -10.40 -23.55 15.74
CA LEU A 278 -10.46 -23.17 14.33
C LEU A 278 -11.90 -22.92 13.90
N LYS A 279 -12.82 -23.82 14.24
CA LYS A 279 -14.25 -23.67 13.92
C LYS A 279 -14.85 -22.43 14.58
N PHE A 280 -14.53 -22.16 15.84
CA PHE A 280 -14.98 -20.97 16.55
C PHE A 280 -14.49 -19.69 15.86
N ILE A 281 -13.18 -19.59 15.58
CA ILE A 281 -12.60 -18.41 14.94
C ILE A 281 -13.16 -18.23 13.53
N ASN A 282 -13.17 -19.28 12.71
CA ASN A 282 -13.74 -19.21 11.36
C ASN A 282 -15.21 -18.79 11.37
N GLY A 283 -16.00 -19.24 12.35
CA GLY A 283 -17.38 -18.77 12.51
C GLY A 283 -17.49 -17.27 12.82
N GLN A 284 -16.49 -16.66 13.48
CA GLN A 284 -16.42 -15.20 13.63
C GLN A 284 -15.96 -14.51 12.33
N LEU A 285 -15.02 -15.11 11.60
CA LEU A 285 -14.50 -14.57 10.33
C LEU A 285 -15.57 -14.59 9.22
N ASP A 286 -16.43 -15.61 9.18
CA ASP A 286 -17.57 -15.69 8.25
C ASP A 286 -18.56 -14.53 8.41
N GLY A 287 -18.57 -13.89 9.59
CA GLY A 287 -19.39 -12.70 9.86
C GLY A 287 -18.76 -11.38 9.40
N LEU A 288 -17.50 -11.38 8.94
CA LEU A 288 -16.81 -10.18 8.48
C LEU A 288 -17.25 -9.82 7.06
N PRO A 289 -17.80 -8.62 6.82
CA PRO A 289 -18.12 -8.19 5.47
C PRO A 289 -16.83 -7.95 4.69
N LEU A 290 -16.58 -8.80 3.71
CA LEU A 290 -15.59 -8.53 2.66
C LEU A 290 -16.25 -7.68 1.57
N PRO A 291 -15.57 -6.66 1.02
CA PRO A 291 -16.18 -5.80 0.00
C PRO A 291 -16.61 -6.59 -1.23
N ASP A 292 -17.88 -6.50 -1.64
CA ASP A 292 -18.44 -7.16 -2.84
C ASP A 292 -17.62 -6.94 -4.13
N LYS A 293 -16.78 -5.91 -4.18
CA LYS A 293 -15.93 -5.58 -5.33
C LYS A 293 -14.69 -6.46 -5.49
N LEU A 294 -14.42 -7.34 -4.52
CA LEU A 294 -13.31 -8.29 -4.56
C LEU A 294 -13.40 -9.22 -5.78
N ASP A 295 -14.59 -9.62 -6.25
CA ASP A 295 -14.80 -10.55 -7.40
C ASP A 295 -14.03 -10.23 -8.69
N LYS A 296 -13.62 -8.97 -8.88
CA LYS A 296 -12.93 -8.49 -10.08
C LYS A 296 -11.41 -8.37 -9.91
N ILE A 297 -10.89 -8.70 -8.74
CA ILE A 297 -9.48 -8.55 -8.40
C ILE A 297 -8.71 -9.82 -8.76
N SER A 298 -7.56 -9.66 -9.39
CA SER A 298 -6.59 -10.73 -9.59
C SER A 298 -5.34 -10.36 -8.81
N PHE A 299 -4.98 -11.11 -7.76
CA PHE A 299 -3.77 -10.83 -6.97
C PHE A 299 -2.47 -11.08 -7.74
N THR A 300 -2.53 -11.75 -8.89
CA THR A 300 -1.45 -11.73 -9.87
C THR A 300 -1.71 -10.63 -10.88
N SER A 301 -1.08 -9.48 -10.70
CA SER A 301 -0.70 -8.63 -11.80
C SER A 301 0.81 -8.60 -11.80
N GLU A 302 1.47 -9.24 -12.76
CA GLU A 302 2.73 -8.68 -13.21
C GLU A 302 2.36 -7.53 -14.15
N PRO A 303 2.32 -6.26 -13.69
CA PRO A 303 2.52 -5.19 -14.64
C PRO A 303 3.90 -5.45 -15.26
N SER A 304 4.00 -5.39 -16.59
CA SER A 304 5.25 -5.55 -17.33
C SER A 304 6.38 -4.77 -16.66
N THR A 305 7.21 -5.46 -15.88
CA THR A 305 8.36 -4.90 -15.14
C THR A 305 9.52 -4.56 -16.06
N THR A 306 9.46 -4.97 -17.32
CA THR A 306 10.28 -4.40 -18.37
C THR A 306 9.80 -2.97 -18.65
N ILE A 307 10.27 -2.02 -17.85
CA ILE A 307 10.58 -0.70 -18.36
C ILE A 307 11.68 -0.95 -19.41
N GLY A 308 11.27 -1.25 -20.65
CA GLY A 308 12.19 -1.25 -21.78
C GLY A 308 12.96 0.07 -21.76
N SER A 309 14.21 0.07 -22.24
CA SER A 309 15.02 1.29 -22.27
C SER A 309 14.18 2.42 -22.87
N THR A 310 13.84 3.40 -22.05
CA THR A 310 13.01 4.54 -22.47
C THR A 310 13.70 5.18 -23.67
N PRO A 311 13.00 5.42 -24.78
CA PRO A 311 13.62 6.06 -25.93
C PRO A 311 14.23 7.40 -25.51
N PRO A 312 15.43 7.75 -26.01
CA PRO A 312 16.06 9.02 -25.65
C PRO A 312 15.20 10.19 -26.15
N ALA A 313 14.97 11.18 -25.28
CA ALA A 313 14.35 12.45 -25.65
C ALA A 313 15.42 13.35 -26.29
N ASN A 314 15.60 13.26 -27.61
CA ASN A 314 16.66 13.98 -28.33
C ASN A 314 16.22 15.28 -29.00
N ASP A 315 14.92 15.62 -28.96
CA ASP A 315 14.37 16.80 -29.63
C ASP A 315 14.07 17.91 -28.61
N ASP A 316 14.48 19.16 -28.93
CA ASP A 316 14.07 20.36 -28.19
C ASP A 316 12.70 20.84 -28.70
N PHE A 317 11.69 20.75 -27.84
CA PHE A 317 10.33 21.19 -28.15
C PHE A 317 9.98 22.52 -27.46
N SER A 318 10.95 23.24 -26.90
CA SER A 318 10.68 24.44 -26.12
C SER A 318 9.95 25.53 -26.91
N THR A 319 10.11 25.60 -28.24
CA THR A 319 9.45 26.62 -29.08
C THR A 319 8.73 26.01 -30.30
N TRP A 320 8.19 24.80 -30.16
CA TRP A 320 7.65 24.06 -31.30
C TRP A 320 6.48 24.79 -32.00
N MET A 321 5.69 25.59 -31.28
CA MET A 321 4.56 26.32 -31.87
C MET A 321 5.00 27.54 -32.69
N SER A 322 6.23 28.03 -32.49
CA SER A 322 6.71 29.31 -33.04
C SER A 322 6.92 29.33 -34.55
N SER A 323 6.84 28.19 -35.24
CA SER A 323 7.04 28.14 -36.70
C SER A 323 5.89 28.87 -37.44
N PRO A 324 6.17 29.56 -38.56
CA PRO A 324 5.14 30.23 -39.35
C PRO A 324 4.00 29.30 -39.77
N ASP A 325 4.33 28.06 -40.13
CA ASP A 325 3.35 27.05 -40.53
C ASP A 325 2.37 26.75 -39.40
N ILE A 326 2.86 26.57 -38.17
CA ILE A 326 1.99 26.31 -37.01
C ILE A 326 1.23 27.57 -36.59
N GLN A 327 1.86 28.74 -36.60
CA GLN A 327 1.19 30.02 -36.29
C GLN A 327 0.03 30.34 -37.26
N SER A 328 0.11 29.86 -38.51
CA SER A 328 -0.96 30.05 -39.50
C SER A 328 -2.17 29.12 -39.30
N ARG A 329 -2.03 28.05 -38.50
CA ARG A 329 -3.10 27.08 -38.26
C ARG A 329 -4.22 27.70 -37.41
N LEU A 330 -5.45 27.30 -37.72
CA LEU A 330 -6.59 27.53 -36.83
C LEU A 330 -6.37 26.76 -35.54
N LEU A 331 -6.72 27.34 -34.38
CA LEU A 331 -6.55 26.70 -33.08
C LEU A 331 -7.17 25.30 -33.05
N LYS A 332 -8.30 25.12 -33.74
CA LYS A 332 -8.95 23.82 -33.87
C LYS A 332 -8.16 22.72 -34.58
N ASN A 333 -7.10 23.08 -35.29
CA ASN A 333 -6.23 22.16 -36.00
C ASN A 333 -4.83 22.11 -35.38
N VAL A 334 -4.67 22.64 -34.16
CA VAL A 334 -3.44 22.54 -33.37
C VAL A 334 -3.64 21.50 -32.28
N HIS A 335 -2.77 20.49 -32.27
CA HIS A 335 -2.75 19.40 -31.30
C HIS A 335 -1.68 19.67 -30.24
N LEU A 336 -2.10 19.67 -28.98
CA LEU A 336 -1.35 20.10 -27.82
C LEU A 336 -1.09 18.88 -26.93
N PRO A 337 0.17 18.54 -26.66
CA PRO A 337 0.48 17.64 -25.56
C PRO A 337 0.17 18.36 -24.24
N GLY A 338 -0.58 17.68 -23.39
CA GLY A 338 -0.98 18.16 -22.07
C GLY A 338 -0.55 17.18 -20.98
N THR A 339 -0.52 17.64 -19.73
CA THR A 339 -0.28 16.78 -18.57
C THR A 339 -1.49 16.75 -17.65
N HIS A 340 -1.85 15.55 -17.19
CA HIS A 340 -2.89 15.34 -16.19
C HIS A 340 -2.28 15.51 -14.79
N ASP A 341 -3.01 16.20 -13.89
CA ASP A 341 -2.52 16.59 -12.56
C ASP A 341 -1.09 17.15 -12.61
N SER A 342 -0.85 18.16 -13.45
CA SER A 342 0.49 18.65 -13.78
C SER A 342 1.32 19.10 -12.57
N GLY A 343 0.66 19.43 -11.46
CA GLY A 343 1.26 19.80 -10.18
C GLY A 343 1.69 18.61 -9.30
N ALA A 344 1.37 17.37 -9.67
CA ALA A 344 1.66 16.19 -8.85
C ALA A 344 3.13 15.72 -8.92
N TYR A 345 4.03 16.46 -9.58
CA TYR A 345 5.46 16.12 -9.64
C TYR A 345 6.17 16.18 -8.29
N GLY A 346 5.70 17.10 -7.43
CA GLY A 346 6.27 17.39 -6.12
C GLY A 346 5.32 17.06 -4.97
N LEU A 347 4.51 16.00 -5.09
CA LEU A 347 3.67 15.55 -3.98
C LEU A 347 4.53 15.19 -2.77
N THR A 348 4.06 15.62 -1.60
CA THR A 348 4.61 15.33 -0.28
C THR A 348 3.74 14.29 0.42
N THR A 349 4.19 13.77 1.55
CA THR A 349 3.43 12.85 2.42
C THR A 349 2.38 13.56 3.28
N THR A 350 2.08 14.82 2.98
CA THR A 350 1.10 15.60 3.74
C THR A 350 -0.29 15.46 3.13
N LEU A 351 -1.25 14.99 3.93
CA LEU A 351 -2.67 15.07 3.59
C LEU A 351 -3.14 16.54 3.64
N PRO A 352 -3.71 17.07 2.54
CA PRO A 352 -4.31 18.39 2.51
C PRO A 352 -5.41 18.55 3.57
N LYS A 353 -5.46 19.72 4.23
CA LYS A 353 -6.56 20.13 5.11
C LYS A 353 -6.98 21.52 4.70
N THR A 354 -8.26 21.71 4.42
CA THR A 354 -8.76 23.01 3.96
C THR A 354 -9.00 23.94 5.15
N THR A 355 -8.81 25.23 4.94
CA THR A 355 -9.11 26.30 5.90
C THR A 355 -10.61 26.52 6.12
N ASP A 356 -11.42 26.17 5.12
CA ASP A 356 -12.82 26.62 5.04
C ASP A 356 -13.79 25.80 5.90
N ASP A 357 -13.45 24.54 6.20
CA ASP A 357 -14.23 23.67 7.10
C ASP A 357 -13.35 22.91 8.11
N GLY A 358 -12.03 23.13 8.10
CA GLY A 358 -11.07 22.42 8.94
C GLY A 358 -10.89 20.94 8.59
N ASN A 359 -11.59 20.46 7.56
CA ASN A 359 -11.59 19.06 7.14
C ASN A 359 -10.66 18.83 5.94
N GLY A 360 -10.40 17.56 5.65
CA GLY A 360 -9.66 17.13 4.47
C GLY A 360 -10.28 17.48 3.11
N ILE A 361 -9.52 17.27 2.04
CA ILE A 361 -10.06 17.21 0.67
C ILE A 361 -10.96 15.97 0.58
N LYS A 362 -12.29 16.15 0.54
CA LYS A 362 -13.27 15.06 0.50
C LYS A 362 -13.57 14.63 -0.93
N TYR A 363 -12.71 13.80 -1.51
CA TYR A 363 -13.13 12.96 -2.63
C TYR A 363 -13.68 11.65 -2.07
N ASP A 364 -14.87 11.23 -2.51
CA ASP A 364 -15.56 10.03 -1.99
C ASP A 364 -14.69 8.76 -2.01
N ASN A 365 -13.76 8.66 -2.96
CA ASN A 365 -12.87 7.51 -3.14
C ASN A 365 -11.63 7.49 -2.21
N ILE A 366 -11.25 8.63 -1.62
CA ILE A 366 -10.09 8.72 -0.70
C ILE A 366 -10.44 9.34 0.66
N GLN A 367 -11.71 9.66 0.91
CA GLN A 367 -12.18 10.25 2.16
C GLN A 367 -11.75 9.45 3.40
N PHE A 368 -11.64 8.12 3.27
CA PHE A 368 -11.22 7.24 4.37
C PHE A 368 -9.83 7.60 4.94
N LEU A 369 -8.93 8.20 4.14
CA LEU A 369 -7.59 8.59 4.58
C LEU A 369 -7.62 9.56 5.76
N TRP A 370 -8.61 10.45 5.83
CA TRP A 370 -8.76 11.41 6.94
C TRP A 370 -9.37 10.78 8.20
N GLY A 371 -10.00 9.61 8.06
CA GLY A 371 -10.44 8.79 9.18
C GLY A 371 -9.35 7.90 9.77
N LEU A 372 -8.17 7.78 9.13
CA LEU A 372 -7.03 7.06 9.70
C LEU A 372 -6.33 7.92 10.76
N LYS A 373 -6.01 7.33 11.90
CA LYS A 373 -5.43 8.00 13.08
C LYS A 373 -4.14 7.33 13.53
N THR A 374 -3.16 8.13 13.92
CA THR A 374 -1.84 7.66 14.38
C THR A 374 -1.73 7.63 15.91
N ASP A 375 -2.60 8.36 16.60
CA ASP A 375 -2.74 8.35 18.05
C ASP A 375 -3.33 7.05 18.56
N ALA A 376 -3.15 6.81 19.86
CA ALA A 376 -3.73 5.66 20.54
C ALA A 376 -5.25 5.81 20.67
N ALA A 377 -5.99 4.74 20.45
CA ALA A 377 -7.43 4.68 20.65
C ALA A 377 -7.79 4.99 22.10
N PHE A 378 -8.98 5.58 22.31
CA PHE A 378 -9.46 5.91 23.64
C PHE A 378 -9.70 4.67 24.52
N PHE A 379 -9.58 4.84 25.83
CA PHE A 379 -9.89 3.82 26.84
C PHE A 379 -11.40 3.69 27.08
N ASP A 380 -12.20 3.55 26.02
CA ASP A 380 -13.66 3.51 26.09
C ASP A 380 -14.24 2.11 25.83
N GLY A 381 -13.39 1.14 25.53
CA GLY A 381 -13.77 -0.24 25.20
C GLY A 381 -14.40 -0.39 23.81
N ASN A 382 -14.54 0.70 23.04
CA ASN A 382 -15.03 0.64 21.67
C ASN A 382 -13.87 0.28 20.74
N ILE A 383 -13.68 -1.00 20.46
CA ILE A 383 -12.72 -1.44 19.45
C ILE A 383 -13.27 -1.05 18.07
N PRO A 384 -12.61 -0.18 17.29
CA PRO A 384 -13.14 0.27 16.00
C PRO A 384 -13.41 -0.88 15.02
N PHE A 385 -12.63 -1.97 15.11
CA PHE A 385 -12.80 -3.16 14.30
C PHE A 385 -14.11 -3.91 14.55
N SER A 386 -14.70 -3.85 15.75
CA SER A 386 -16.02 -4.47 16.00
C SER A 386 -17.12 -3.75 15.22
N LYS A 387 -16.93 -2.45 14.94
CA LYS A 387 -17.83 -1.65 14.11
C LYS A 387 -17.62 -1.92 12.62
N LEU A 388 -16.41 -2.28 12.17
CA LEU A 388 -16.18 -2.74 10.78
C LEU A 388 -16.99 -4.00 10.44
N VAL A 389 -17.25 -4.87 11.41
CA VAL A 389 -18.08 -6.08 11.24
C VAL A 389 -19.57 -5.73 11.07
N ALA A 390 -20.00 -4.57 11.56
CA ALA A 390 -21.35 -4.07 11.33
C ALA A 390 -21.45 -3.53 9.90
N ASN A 391 -22.18 -4.26 9.04
CA ASN A 391 -22.49 -3.86 7.66
C ASN A 391 -22.78 -2.35 7.55
N GLY A 392 -21.90 -1.60 6.89
CA GLY A 392 -22.08 -0.18 6.60
C GLY A 392 -21.18 0.79 7.37
N PHE A 393 -20.24 0.32 8.19
CA PHE A 393 -19.24 1.21 8.80
C PHE A 393 -18.37 1.88 7.73
N LYS A 394 -18.34 3.22 7.75
CA LYS A 394 -17.49 4.04 6.89
C LYS A 394 -16.40 4.68 7.74
N ILE A 395 -15.15 4.44 7.37
CA ILE A 395 -14.01 5.12 7.97
C ILE A 395 -14.09 6.60 7.58
N SER A 396 -14.16 7.47 8.57
CA SER A 396 -14.27 8.93 8.40
C SER A 396 -13.69 9.66 9.62
N GLU A 397 -13.62 10.99 9.58
CA GLU A 397 -13.21 11.77 10.75
C GLU A 397 -14.15 11.59 11.95
N ASP A 398 -15.45 11.36 11.70
CA ASP A 398 -16.45 11.10 12.74
C ASP A 398 -16.45 9.64 13.24
N SER A 399 -15.81 8.75 12.49
CA SER A 399 -15.69 7.32 12.79
C SER A 399 -14.28 6.83 12.45
N PRO A 400 -13.28 7.31 13.20
CA PRO A 400 -11.89 7.06 12.87
C PRO A 400 -11.47 5.62 13.17
N ILE A 401 -10.37 5.21 12.55
CA ILE A 401 -9.65 3.98 12.87
C ILE A 401 -8.21 4.31 13.26
N ASN A 402 -7.78 3.86 14.42
CA ASN A 402 -6.41 4.02 14.88
C ASN A 402 -5.55 2.94 14.23
N ILE A 403 -4.55 3.33 13.45
CA ILE A 403 -3.64 2.41 12.75
C ILE A 403 -2.19 2.56 13.21
N GLY A 404 -1.86 3.64 13.92
CA GLY A 404 -0.50 3.96 14.36
C GLY A 404 0.35 4.58 13.25
N GLN A 405 1.48 5.18 13.63
CA GLN A 405 2.34 5.93 12.70
C GLN A 405 2.96 5.04 11.61
N PRO A 406 3.58 3.88 11.90
CA PRO A 406 4.18 3.05 10.83
C PRO A 406 3.17 2.60 9.76
N ALA A 407 1.94 2.26 10.15
CA ALA A 407 0.90 1.91 9.18
C ALA A 407 0.41 3.12 8.38
N MET A 408 0.30 4.30 9.02
CA MET A 408 -0.02 5.54 8.31
C MET A 408 1.06 5.88 7.28
N ASP A 409 2.34 5.81 7.67
CA ASP A 409 3.46 6.08 6.77
C ASP A 409 3.43 5.13 5.57
N PHE A 410 3.18 3.83 5.79
CA PHE A 410 2.99 2.89 4.70
C PHE A 410 1.82 3.26 3.78
N VAL A 411 0.65 3.58 4.33
CA VAL A 411 -0.52 3.97 3.54
C VAL A 411 -0.23 5.22 2.71
N ILE A 412 0.42 6.23 3.28
CA ILE A 412 0.68 7.49 2.58
C ILE A 412 1.83 7.36 1.59
N GLU A 413 2.96 6.83 2.02
CA GLU A 413 4.21 6.79 1.24
C GLU A 413 4.22 5.69 0.20
N LYS A 414 3.70 4.51 0.55
CA LYS A 414 3.72 3.35 -0.35
C LYS A 414 2.44 3.22 -1.16
N VAL A 415 1.29 3.61 -0.63
CA VAL A 415 0.01 3.44 -1.34
C VAL A 415 -0.48 4.74 -1.98
N ALA A 416 -0.78 5.78 -1.20
CA ALA A 416 -1.37 7.01 -1.72
C ALA A 416 -0.44 7.72 -2.72
N LEU A 417 0.85 7.87 -2.38
CA LEU A 417 1.80 8.54 -3.26
C LEU A 417 1.97 7.82 -4.61
N SER A 418 2.00 6.49 -4.61
CA SER A 418 2.25 5.69 -5.82
C SER A 418 1.08 5.69 -6.81
N ILE A 419 -0.14 5.94 -6.33
CA ILE A 419 -1.35 6.05 -7.14
C ILE A 419 -1.72 7.50 -7.46
N SER A 420 -1.16 8.49 -6.76
CA SER A 420 -1.39 9.92 -6.99
C SER A 420 -0.30 10.60 -7.83
N LYS A 421 0.94 10.13 -7.82
CA LYS A 421 2.03 10.83 -8.52
C LYS A 421 1.97 10.59 -10.03
N THR A 422 1.77 11.65 -10.83
CA THR A 422 1.63 11.58 -12.30
C THR A 422 2.91 11.90 -13.07
N GLY A 423 4.01 12.23 -12.40
CA GLY A 423 5.33 12.47 -13.00
C GLY A 423 6.34 12.97 -11.98
N ASP A 424 7.56 13.28 -12.39
CA ASP A 424 8.61 13.89 -11.55
C ASP A 424 9.16 15.21 -12.13
N ARG A 425 8.78 15.55 -13.36
CA ARG A 425 9.19 16.77 -14.05
C ARG A 425 8.36 17.96 -13.58
N ASN A 426 9.04 19.00 -13.11
CA ASN A 426 8.38 20.26 -12.77
C ASN A 426 7.79 20.95 -14.01
N VAL A 427 6.97 21.99 -13.81
CA VAL A 427 6.25 22.66 -14.91
C VAL A 427 7.20 23.32 -15.90
N LEU A 428 8.32 23.88 -15.44
CA LEU A 428 9.34 24.41 -16.36
C LEU A 428 9.84 23.32 -17.31
N ARG A 429 10.21 22.16 -16.77
CA ARG A 429 10.69 21.05 -17.60
C ARG A 429 9.60 20.51 -18.53
N GLN A 430 8.36 20.44 -18.05
CA GLN A 430 7.21 20.09 -18.89
C GLN A 430 7.06 21.04 -20.09
N LEU A 431 7.20 22.36 -19.88
CA LEU A 431 7.16 23.35 -20.95
C LEU A 431 8.31 23.15 -21.96
N GLU A 432 9.54 22.90 -21.49
CA GLU A 432 10.71 22.62 -22.34
C GLU A 432 10.54 21.33 -23.16
N ASP A 433 9.89 20.32 -22.59
CA ASP A 433 9.56 19.07 -23.29
C ASP A 433 8.42 19.24 -24.31
N GLY A 434 7.78 20.41 -24.37
CA GLY A 434 6.77 20.76 -25.36
C GLY A 434 5.33 20.75 -24.86
N ILE A 435 5.07 20.48 -23.57
CA ILE A 435 3.73 20.53 -22.97
C ILE A 435 3.16 21.95 -23.03
N ARG A 436 1.89 22.08 -23.42
CA ARG A 436 1.21 23.38 -23.57
C ARG A 436 -0.14 23.46 -22.86
N TRP A 437 -0.58 22.36 -22.25
CA TRP A 437 -1.80 22.31 -21.45
C TRP A 437 -1.51 21.64 -20.11
N PHE A 438 -1.91 22.31 -19.03
CA PHE A 438 -1.60 21.90 -17.67
C PHE A 438 -2.87 21.80 -16.83
N ASP A 439 -3.20 20.61 -16.32
CA ASP A 439 -4.26 20.41 -15.34
C ASP A 439 -3.77 20.76 -13.93
N LEU A 440 -4.22 21.88 -13.39
CA LEU A 440 -3.81 22.42 -12.10
C LEU A 440 -4.97 22.34 -11.10
N ARG A 441 -4.80 21.49 -10.09
CA ARG A 441 -5.77 21.35 -9.00
C ARG A 441 -5.27 22.02 -7.75
N ILE A 442 -5.99 23.05 -7.31
CA ILE A 442 -5.53 23.95 -6.25
C ILE A 442 -6.41 23.86 -5.00
N TYR A 443 -5.79 23.93 -3.81
CA TYR A 443 -6.50 24.06 -2.55
C TYR A 443 -5.85 25.14 -1.68
N LEU A 444 -6.64 25.71 -0.76
CA LEU A 444 -6.12 26.63 0.25
C LEU A 444 -5.78 25.86 1.52
N ASP A 445 -4.51 25.86 1.89
CA ASP A 445 -4.04 25.19 3.09
C ASP A 445 -4.18 26.08 4.34
N LYS A 446 -4.10 25.45 5.52
CA LYS A 446 -4.19 26.12 6.84
C LYS A 446 -3.18 27.24 7.09
N ASP A 447 -2.07 27.27 6.35
CA ASP A 447 -1.08 28.34 6.41
C ASP A 447 -1.49 29.58 5.58
N GLY A 448 -2.60 29.50 4.87
CA GLY A 448 -3.14 30.56 4.03
C GLY A 448 -2.57 30.58 2.62
N GLU A 449 -1.75 29.60 2.23
CA GLU A 449 -1.16 29.52 0.89
C GLU A 449 -1.90 28.54 -0.02
N PHE A 450 -1.80 28.75 -1.34
CA PHE A 450 -2.38 27.86 -2.33
C PHE A 450 -1.37 26.82 -2.79
N TYR A 451 -1.72 25.56 -2.61
CA TYR A 451 -0.91 24.42 -3.03
C TYR A 451 -1.62 23.64 -4.13
N MET A 452 -0.82 22.97 -4.97
CA MET A 452 -1.29 21.91 -5.85
C MET A 452 -1.74 20.73 -5.01
N GLN A 453 -2.63 19.90 -5.53
CA GLN A 453 -3.01 18.65 -4.87
C GLN A 453 -3.39 17.56 -5.86
N HIS A 454 -3.22 16.31 -5.42
CA HIS A 454 -3.84 15.14 -6.04
C HIS A 454 -4.04 14.09 -4.94
N GLY A 455 -4.96 14.38 -4.01
CA GLY A 455 -5.14 13.64 -2.75
C GLY A 455 -4.03 13.89 -1.70
N LEU A 456 -2.82 14.20 -2.14
CA LEU A 456 -1.69 14.66 -1.32
C LEU A 456 -1.32 16.11 -1.66
N ARG A 457 -0.63 16.81 -0.76
CA ARG A 457 -0.13 18.17 -0.98
C ARG A 457 1.02 18.18 -1.98
N GLY A 458 0.89 18.97 -3.04
CA GLY A 458 1.94 19.28 -4.00
C GLY A 458 2.61 20.64 -3.77
N PRO A 459 3.31 21.18 -4.80
CA PRO A 459 4.01 22.47 -4.74
C PRO A 459 3.07 23.68 -4.63
N LEU A 460 3.62 24.86 -4.31
CA LEU A 460 2.86 26.11 -4.28
C LEU A 460 2.39 26.52 -5.69
N TYR A 461 1.18 27.08 -5.77
CA TYR A 461 0.67 27.68 -7.00
C TYR A 461 1.57 28.81 -7.51
N THR A 462 2.12 29.61 -6.60
CA THR A 462 3.05 30.69 -6.97
C THR A 462 4.33 30.16 -7.60
N ASP A 463 4.80 28.98 -7.21
CA ASP A 463 5.98 28.36 -7.82
C ASP A 463 5.71 27.84 -9.23
N ILE A 464 4.48 27.34 -9.49
CA ILE A 464 4.03 27.01 -10.85
C ILE A 464 4.04 28.25 -11.75
N LEU A 465 3.46 29.36 -11.28
CA LEU A 465 3.44 30.62 -12.03
C LEU A 465 4.85 31.16 -12.28
N LYS A 466 5.75 31.08 -11.29
CA LYS A 466 7.16 31.48 -11.45
C LYS A 466 7.87 30.63 -12.51
N GLN A 467 7.63 29.32 -12.55
CA GLN A 467 8.20 28.43 -13.57
C GLN A 467 7.72 28.79 -14.99
N VAL A 468 6.43 29.13 -15.16
CA VAL A 468 5.90 29.63 -16.43
C VAL A 468 6.56 30.97 -16.81
N LYS A 469 6.75 31.87 -15.84
CA LYS A 469 7.48 33.12 -16.06
C LYS A 469 8.93 32.87 -16.50
N VAL A 470 9.64 31.95 -15.85
CA VAL A 470 11.02 31.58 -16.23
C VAL A 470 11.06 31.09 -17.67
N PHE A 471 10.12 30.25 -18.08
CA PHE A 471 10.03 29.82 -19.48
C PHE A 471 9.84 30.99 -20.44
N ILE A 472 8.91 31.91 -20.14
CA ILE A 472 8.68 33.11 -20.97
C ILE A 472 9.96 33.96 -21.09
N ASP A 473 10.67 34.17 -19.98
CA ASP A 473 11.88 34.98 -19.93
C ASP A 473 13.05 34.30 -20.68
N SER A 474 13.12 32.96 -20.65
CA SER A 474 14.12 32.16 -21.36
C SER A 474 13.92 32.13 -22.88
N TYR A 475 12.67 32.29 -23.34
CA TYR A 475 12.32 32.22 -24.77
C TYR A 475 11.56 33.49 -25.23
N PRO A 476 12.17 34.68 -25.17
CA PRO A 476 11.48 35.96 -25.37
C PRO A 476 10.96 36.18 -26.81
N SER A 477 11.51 35.46 -27.79
CA SER A 477 11.09 35.52 -29.20
C SER A 477 10.10 34.41 -29.59
N ALA A 478 9.77 33.52 -28.65
CA ALA A 478 8.83 32.44 -28.92
C ALA A 478 7.39 32.96 -29.00
N GLN A 479 6.57 32.25 -29.76
CA GLN A 479 5.14 32.49 -29.95
C GLN A 479 4.37 31.26 -29.50
N GLU A 480 4.50 30.91 -28.22
CA GLU A 480 3.82 29.75 -27.63
C GLU A 480 2.45 30.16 -27.05
N LEU A 481 1.49 29.24 -27.06
CA LEU A 481 0.23 29.41 -26.34
C LEU A 481 0.16 28.36 -25.23
N ILE A 482 0.16 28.81 -23.98
CA ILE A 482 0.17 27.97 -22.79
C ILE A 482 -1.20 28.06 -22.12
N PHE A 483 -1.80 26.91 -21.83
CA PHE A 483 -3.04 26.80 -21.08
C PHE A 483 -2.76 26.31 -19.67
N LEU A 484 -3.11 27.12 -18.67
CA LEU A 484 -3.14 26.72 -17.27
C LEU A 484 -4.60 26.48 -16.88
N ASN A 485 -4.99 25.22 -16.75
CA ASN A 485 -6.35 24.80 -16.44
C ASN A 485 -6.52 24.68 -14.93
N LEU A 486 -7.28 25.59 -14.33
CA LEU A 486 -7.72 25.47 -12.94
C LEU A 486 -8.97 24.58 -12.91
N SER A 487 -8.87 23.46 -12.21
CA SER A 487 -9.93 22.47 -12.05
C SER A 487 -9.93 21.90 -10.62
N HIS A 488 -11.06 21.34 -10.19
CA HIS A 488 -11.20 20.69 -8.89
C HIS A 488 -10.68 21.55 -7.71
N ALA A 489 -10.92 22.86 -7.78
CA ALA A 489 -10.55 23.78 -6.72
C ALA A 489 -11.25 23.40 -5.41
N ASN A 490 -10.50 23.41 -4.31
CA ASN A 490 -11.02 23.06 -2.99
C ASN A 490 -10.86 24.21 -1.99
N PHE A 491 -11.67 25.25 -2.22
CA PHE A 491 -11.88 26.41 -1.36
C PHE A 491 -13.13 27.18 -1.78
N LYS A 492 -13.61 28.09 -0.92
CA LYS A 492 -14.79 28.94 -1.11
C LYS A 492 -14.52 30.18 -1.98
N ASP A 493 -15.62 30.82 -2.42
CA ASP A 493 -15.65 32.00 -3.29
C ASP A 493 -14.76 33.17 -2.82
N ASP A 494 -14.64 33.39 -1.52
CA ASP A 494 -13.86 34.50 -0.95
C ASP A 494 -12.36 34.45 -1.32
N ASN A 495 -11.87 33.28 -1.75
CA ASN A 495 -10.47 33.06 -2.12
C ASN A 495 -10.18 33.25 -3.61
N LEU A 496 -11.21 33.38 -4.46
CA LEU A 496 -11.07 33.51 -5.92
C LEU A 496 -10.26 34.75 -6.32
N GLN A 497 -10.48 35.88 -5.63
CA GLN A 497 -9.75 37.13 -5.88
C GLN A 497 -8.25 36.98 -5.59
N LYS A 498 -7.90 36.26 -4.52
CA LYS A 498 -6.50 36.03 -4.14
C LYS A 498 -5.74 35.24 -5.21
N VAL A 499 -6.36 34.20 -5.79
CA VAL A 499 -5.78 33.42 -6.90
C VAL A 499 -5.54 34.30 -8.13
N ALA A 500 -6.50 35.15 -8.48
CA ALA A 500 -6.39 36.09 -9.59
C ALA A 500 -5.28 37.13 -9.37
N ASP A 501 -5.16 37.66 -8.15
CA ASP A 501 -4.13 38.63 -7.79
C ASP A 501 -2.73 38.02 -7.83
N LEU A 502 -2.55 36.80 -7.32
CA LEU A 502 -1.31 36.05 -7.45
C LEU A 502 -0.90 35.89 -8.92
N THR A 503 -1.86 35.54 -9.79
CA THR A 503 -1.61 35.40 -11.23
C THR A 503 -1.10 36.69 -11.85
N LYS A 504 -1.78 37.81 -11.61
CA LYS A 504 -1.39 39.14 -12.14
C LYS A 504 -0.05 39.60 -11.60
N SER A 505 0.28 39.26 -10.36
CA SER A 505 1.53 39.69 -9.73
C SER A 505 2.76 38.99 -10.31
N ILE A 506 2.59 37.79 -10.88
CA ILE A 506 3.71 36.96 -11.37
C ILE A 506 3.78 36.97 -12.90
N ILE A 507 2.66 36.75 -13.60
CA ILE A 507 2.65 36.70 -15.07
C ILE A 507 2.49 38.12 -15.61
N PRO A 508 3.44 38.64 -16.41
CA PRO A 508 3.35 40.00 -16.90
C PRO A 508 2.11 40.19 -17.79
N PRO A 509 1.36 41.31 -17.67
CA PRO A 509 0.10 41.52 -18.39
C PRO A 509 0.18 41.33 -19.91
N LYS A 510 1.32 41.68 -20.53
CA LYS A 510 1.54 41.49 -21.97
C LYS A 510 1.51 40.03 -22.43
N HIS A 511 1.74 39.08 -21.52
CA HIS A 511 1.70 37.64 -21.77
C HIS A 511 0.37 37.02 -21.38
N ILE A 512 -0.55 37.74 -20.74
CA ILE A 512 -1.86 37.20 -20.38
C ILE A 512 -2.79 37.27 -21.59
N LEU A 513 -3.40 36.14 -21.93
CA LEU A 513 -4.54 36.06 -22.83
C LEU A 513 -5.80 35.79 -22.00
N HIS A 514 -6.70 36.77 -21.96
CA HIS A 514 -7.98 36.68 -21.26
C HIS A 514 -9.14 36.82 -22.26
N LYS A 515 -10.20 36.04 -22.04
CA LYS A 515 -11.45 36.10 -22.80
C LYS A 515 -12.65 36.01 -21.86
N GLY A 516 -13.80 36.53 -22.29
CA GLY A 516 -14.97 36.71 -21.44
C GLY A 516 -15.03 38.13 -20.86
N ASN A 517 -16.23 38.56 -20.46
CA ASN A 517 -16.47 39.97 -20.18
C ASN A 517 -16.66 40.31 -18.69
N GLU A 518 -17.20 39.42 -17.83
CA GLU A 518 -17.57 39.80 -16.46
C GLU A 518 -17.54 38.60 -15.49
N ALA A 519 -17.40 38.87 -14.20
CA ALA A 519 -17.56 37.85 -13.15
C ALA A 519 -18.97 37.27 -13.22
N GLY A 520 -19.09 35.93 -13.27
CA GLY A 520 -20.37 35.23 -13.43
C GLY A 520 -20.73 34.86 -14.87
N ALA A 521 -19.99 35.33 -15.89
CA ALA A 521 -20.20 34.93 -17.28
C ALA A 521 -19.24 33.80 -17.69
N THR A 522 -19.75 32.80 -18.41
CA THR A 522 -18.94 31.75 -19.03
C THR A 522 -18.51 32.17 -20.44
N PHE A 523 -17.23 32.03 -20.73
CA PHE A 523 -16.67 32.19 -22.06
C PHE A 523 -16.87 30.90 -22.86
N ASP A 524 -17.48 31.02 -24.04
CA ASP A 524 -17.57 29.93 -25.00
C ASP A 524 -16.21 29.76 -25.70
N PHE A 525 -15.48 28.71 -25.27
CA PHE A 525 -14.16 28.40 -25.80
C PHE A 525 -14.21 28.00 -27.28
N GLN A 526 -15.36 27.53 -27.77
CA GLN A 526 -15.59 27.19 -29.18
C GLN A 526 -15.44 28.40 -30.10
N SER A 527 -15.66 29.61 -29.58
CA SER A 527 -15.46 30.84 -30.34
C SER A 527 -14.00 31.01 -30.83
N LEU A 528 -13.04 30.34 -30.20
CA LEU A 528 -11.63 30.36 -30.62
C LEU A 528 -11.31 29.35 -31.72
N ALA A 529 -12.20 28.41 -32.04
CA ALA A 529 -11.92 27.31 -32.97
C ALA A 529 -11.41 27.79 -34.34
N ASN A 530 -12.01 28.85 -34.88
CA ASN A 530 -11.66 29.43 -36.19
C ASN A 530 -10.67 30.61 -36.08
N THR A 531 -10.02 30.79 -34.94
CA THR A 531 -8.99 31.80 -34.75
C THR A 531 -7.62 31.21 -35.06
N THR A 532 -6.76 31.93 -35.79
CA THR A 532 -5.38 31.45 -36.03
C THR A 532 -4.54 31.57 -34.77
N LEU A 533 -3.63 30.62 -34.55
CA LEU A 533 -2.73 30.66 -33.41
C LEU A 533 -1.93 31.97 -33.34
N GLY A 534 -1.40 32.44 -34.47
CA GLY A 534 -0.64 33.70 -34.57
C GLY A 534 -1.42 34.93 -34.14
N SER A 535 -2.74 34.95 -34.35
CA SER A 535 -3.59 36.06 -33.90
C SER A 535 -3.79 36.08 -32.38
N LEU A 536 -3.68 34.92 -31.72
CA LEU A 536 -3.75 34.80 -30.26
C LEU A 536 -2.41 35.17 -29.62
N THR A 537 -1.31 34.62 -30.13
CA THR A 537 0.05 34.81 -29.59
C THR A 537 0.57 36.24 -29.80
N GLN A 538 0.23 36.89 -30.92
CA GLN A 538 0.60 38.28 -31.22
C GLN A 538 2.13 38.51 -31.12
N SER A 539 2.92 37.65 -31.76
CA SER A 539 4.39 37.75 -31.76
C SER A 539 5.08 37.55 -30.40
N THR A 540 4.38 37.00 -29.40
CA THR A 540 4.99 36.62 -28.13
C THR A 540 4.27 35.42 -27.50
N THR A 541 4.88 34.78 -26.51
CA THR A 541 4.22 33.74 -25.73
C THR A 541 3.03 34.31 -24.96
N LYS A 542 1.90 33.61 -25.02
CA LYS A 542 0.68 33.93 -24.27
C LYS A 542 0.30 32.79 -23.34
N VAL A 543 -0.17 33.17 -22.16
CA VAL A 543 -0.70 32.28 -21.13
C VAL A 543 -2.18 32.58 -20.97
N MET A 544 -3.01 31.58 -21.24
CA MET A 544 -4.42 31.61 -20.96
C MET A 544 -4.69 30.76 -19.72
N ILE A 545 -5.10 31.42 -18.64
CA ILE A 545 -5.54 30.75 -17.43
C ILE A 545 -7.03 30.54 -17.56
N ILE A 546 -7.47 29.29 -17.53
CA ILE A 546 -8.87 28.91 -17.68
C ILE A 546 -9.38 28.31 -16.36
N ASN A 547 -10.62 28.60 -16.02
CA ASN A 547 -11.33 27.96 -14.91
C ASN A 547 -12.43 27.07 -15.47
N GLN A 548 -12.39 25.78 -15.14
CA GLN A 548 -13.38 24.78 -15.52
C GLN A 548 -14.40 24.48 -14.40
N ASP A 549 -14.20 25.00 -13.19
CA ASP A 549 -15.09 24.78 -12.03
C ASP A 549 -16.31 25.71 -12.02
N VAL A 550 -16.69 26.28 -13.18
CA VAL A 550 -17.87 27.15 -13.30
C VAL A 550 -19.17 26.42 -12.93
N SER A 551 -19.22 25.09 -13.09
CA SER A 551 -20.33 24.24 -12.66
C SER A 551 -20.47 24.18 -11.13
N ASN A 552 -19.37 24.39 -10.40
CA ASN A 552 -19.35 24.49 -8.94
C ASN A 552 -19.63 25.93 -8.45
N GLN A 553 -20.14 26.80 -9.35
CA GLN A 553 -20.41 28.22 -9.09
C GLN A 553 -19.16 29.06 -8.74
N LEU A 554 -17.96 28.54 -8.99
CA LEU A 554 -16.71 29.27 -8.81
C LEU A 554 -16.44 30.14 -10.04
N TYR A 555 -16.58 31.46 -9.92
CA TYR A 555 -16.32 32.42 -10.99
C TYR A 555 -15.16 33.34 -10.63
N TYR A 556 -13.99 33.08 -11.20
CA TYR A 556 -12.79 33.86 -10.92
C TYR A 556 -12.84 35.22 -11.63
N PRO A 557 -12.28 36.28 -11.02
CA PRO A 557 -12.09 37.56 -11.68
C PRO A 557 -10.91 37.53 -12.67
N PHE A 558 -10.75 38.61 -13.44
CA PHE A 558 -9.59 38.84 -14.30
C PHE A 558 -8.28 38.61 -13.50
N PRO A 559 -7.34 37.78 -14.01
CA PRO A 559 -7.12 37.46 -15.43
C PRO A 559 -7.65 36.09 -15.88
N ILE A 560 -8.41 35.39 -15.05
CA ILE A 560 -8.82 34.01 -15.30
C ILE A 560 -10.04 34.00 -16.21
N THR A 561 -10.02 33.14 -17.24
CA THR A 561 -11.13 32.95 -18.18
C THR A 561 -12.05 31.85 -17.65
N ASN A 562 -13.23 32.21 -17.16
CA ASN A 562 -14.25 31.24 -16.74
C ASN A 562 -14.86 30.58 -17.97
N THR A 563 -14.83 29.26 -18.06
CA THR A 563 -15.36 28.52 -19.20
C THR A 563 -15.83 27.14 -18.78
N VAL A 564 -16.74 26.53 -19.54
CA VAL A 564 -17.07 25.10 -19.38
C VAL A 564 -15.95 24.18 -19.93
N GLY A 565 -14.87 24.77 -20.44
CA GLY A 565 -13.66 24.06 -20.82
C GLY A 565 -13.61 23.69 -22.30
N PHE A 566 -13.13 22.48 -22.55
CA PHE A 566 -12.92 21.89 -23.89
C PHE A 566 -14.14 21.10 -24.38
N ASP A 567 -15.29 21.34 -23.75
CA ASP A 567 -16.57 20.72 -24.08
C ASP A 567 -17.46 21.72 -24.83
N ASP A 568 -18.44 21.24 -25.59
CA ASP A 568 -19.52 22.09 -26.09
C ASP A 568 -20.53 22.41 -24.98
N ALA A 569 -21.48 23.30 -25.27
CA ALA A 569 -22.55 23.69 -24.33
C ALA A 569 -23.46 22.51 -23.90
N ASN A 570 -23.36 21.34 -24.54
CA ASN A 570 -24.10 20.12 -24.22
C ASN A 570 -23.25 19.08 -23.46
N GLY A 571 -22.01 19.43 -23.08
CA GLY A 571 -21.10 18.54 -22.37
C GLY A 571 -20.45 17.46 -23.25
N GLN A 572 -20.47 17.61 -24.58
CA GLN A 572 -19.68 16.73 -25.45
C GLN A 572 -18.25 17.25 -25.56
N ALA A 573 -17.31 16.43 -25.08
CA ALA A 573 -15.88 16.66 -25.28
C ALA A 573 -15.54 16.60 -26.77
N LEU A 574 -15.30 17.77 -27.35
CA LEU A 574 -14.85 17.87 -28.75
C LEU A 574 -13.33 18.05 -28.85
N TRP A 575 -12.67 18.55 -27.80
CA TRP A 575 -11.29 19.05 -27.89
C TRP A 575 -10.28 18.38 -26.96
N HIS A 576 -10.71 17.62 -25.95
CA HIS A 576 -9.82 17.03 -24.94
C HIS A 576 -9.96 15.50 -24.90
N MET A 577 -8.82 14.82 -24.85
CA MET A 577 -8.71 13.39 -24.60
C MET A 577 -7.75 13.15 -23.45
N GLY A 578 -8.26 12.66 -22.33
CA GLY A 578 -7.42 12.07 -21.29
C GLY A 578 -6.82 10.76 -21.81
N TRP A 579 -5.52 10.75 -22.10
CA TRP A 579 -4.75 9.55 -22.39
C TRP A 579 -4.01 9.03 -21.14
N CYS A 580 -4.67 9.14 -20.01
CA CYS A 580 -4.24 8.62 -18.72
C CYS A 580 -5.01 7.31 -18.40
N ARG A 581 -4.56 6.59 -17.36
CA ARG A 581 -5.27 5.41 -16.83
C ARG A 581 -5.46 5.61 -15.34
N THR A 582 -6.71 5.82 -14.93
CA THR A 582 -7.09 5.83 -13.51
C THR A 582 -6.93 4.42 -12.94
N PRO A 583 -6.17 4.23 -11.85
CA PRO A 583 -6.06 2.94 -11.18
C PRO A 583 -7.44 2.47 -10.71
N THR A 584 -7.81 1.24 -11.06
CA THR A 584 -9.01 0.58 -10.54
C THR A 584 -8.69 -0.12 -9.23
N ILE A 585 -9.71 -0.54 -8.48
CA ILE A 585 -9.52 -1.38 -7.28
C ILE A 585 -8.75 -2.67 -7.63
N ALA A 586 -8.98 -3.22 -8.83
CA ALA A 586 -8.27 -4.40 -9.32
C ALA A 586 -6.79 -4.12 -9.63
N ASP A 587 -6.39 -2.86 -9.84
CA ASP A 587 -4.99 -2.47 -10.00
C ASP A 587 -4.34 -2.15 -8.64
N ILE A 588 -5.08 -1.51 -7.72
CA ILE A 588 -4.58 -1.05 -6.40
C ILE A 588 -4.33 -2.22 -5.45
N VAL A 589 -5.24 -3.18 -5.34
CA VAL A 589 -5.11 -4.26 -4.34
C VAL A 589 -3.86 -5.12 -4.57
N PRO A 590 -3.58 -5.62 -5.79
CA PRO A 590 -2.34 -6.37 -6.04
C PRO A 590 -1.09 -5.55 -5.74
N TYR A 591 -1.12 -4.25 -6.05
CA TYR A 591 -0.03 -3.35 -5.73
C TYR A 591 0.20 -3.20 -4.21
N VAL A 592 -0.87 -3.10 -3.42
CA VAL A 592 -0.76 -3.08 -1.95
C VAL A 592 -0.16 -4.39 -1.44
N ILE A 593 -0.57 -5.54 -1.99
CA ILE A 593 0.00 -6.85 -1.63
C ILE A 593 1.51 -6.90 -1.93
N ASP A 594 1.93 -6.40 -3.10
CA ASP A 594 3.34 -6.29 -3.47
C ASP A 594 4.12 -5.35 -2.54
N ALA A 595 3.56 -4.18 -2.22
CA ALA A 595 4.18 -3.23 -1.29
C ALA A 595 4.34 -3.83 0.12
N VAL A 596 3.34 -4.58 0.60
CA VAL A 596 3.39 -5.31 1.88
C VAL A 596 4.49 -6.38 1.87
N ARG A 597 4.75 -7.02 0.71
CA ARG A 597 5.85 -7.97 0.50
C ARG A 597 7.22 -7.30 0.37
N GLY A 598 7.29 -5.96 0.40
CA GLY A 598 8.53 -5.20 0.25
C GLY A 598 8.91 -4.89 -1.19
N VAL A 599 8.00 -5.09 -2.15
CA VAL A 599 8.24 -4.73 -3.56
C VAL A 599 7.88 -3.25 -3.77
N ASP A 600 8.90 -2.40 -3.92
CA ASP A 600 8.71 -0.96 -4.10
C ASP A 600 8.54 -0.61 -5.59
N ARG A 601 7.39 -0.04 -5.95
CA ARG A 601 7.07 0.37 -7.33
C ARG A 601 6.18 1.62 -7.33
N MET A 602 6.27 2.46 -8.36
CA MET A 602 5.29 3.52 -8.59
C MET A 602 4.16 2.97 -9.46
N HIS A 603 3.01 2.69 -8.86
CA HIS A 603 1.92 2.00 -9.56
C HIS A 603 1.42 2.78 -10.80
N LEU A 604 1.10 4.07 -10.63
CA LEU A 604 0.62 4.90 -11.72
C LEU A 604 1.66 5.08 -12.83
N GLN A 605 2.95 5.08 -12.47
CA GLN A 605 4.06 5.13 -13.45
C GLN A 605 4.04 3.93 -14.39
N ALA A 606 3.85 2.71 -13.86
CA ALA A 606 3.81 1.50 -14.67
C ALA A 606 2.61 1.51 -15.63
N LEU A 607 1.43 1.89 -15.13
CA LEU A 607 0.21 2.02 -15.94
C LEU A 607 0.38 3.07 -17.05
N ALA A 608 0.95 4.22 -16.72
CA ALA A 608 1.20 5.30 -17.67
C ALA A 608 2.22 4.90 -18.74
N THR A 609 3.30 4.21 -18.36
CA THR A 609 4.34 3.75 -19.31
C THR A 609 3.75 2.82 -20.38
N GLU A 610 2.90 1.88 -19.98
CA GLU A 610 2.20 0.99 -20.91
C GLU A 610 1.23 1.77 -21.79
N LYS A 611 0.40 2.64 -21.19
CA LYS A 611 -0.62 3.43 -21.90
C LYS A 611 0.01 4.38 -22.92
N ASN A 612 1.13 5.01 -22.60
CA ASN A 612 1.87 5.90 -23.47
C ASN A 612 2.41 5.17 -24.71
N GLY A 613 2.87 3.92 -24.57
CA GLY A 613 3.32 3.10 -25.69
C GLY A 613 2.22 2.70 -26.67
N GLN A 614 0.95 2.87 -26.30
CA GLN A 614 -0.22 2.58 -27.14
C GLN A 614 -0.78 3.82 -27.85
N LEU A 615 -0.23 5.02 -27.61
CA LEU A 615 -0.80 6.27 -28.11
C LEU A 615 -0.92 6.29 -29.64
N LYS A 616 0.15 5.95 -30.35
CA LYS A 616 0.18 5.92 -31.83
C LYS A 616 -0.92 5.04 -32.43
N ASP A 617 -1.07 3.84 -31.87
CA ASP A 617 -2.07 2.86 -32.30
C ASP A 617 -3.48 3.42 -32.05
N GLY A 618 -3.70 4.01 -30.86
CA GLY A 618 -4.95 4.68 -30.49
C GLY A 618 -5.33 5.86 -31.39
N LEU A 619 -4.38 6.74 -31.71
CA LEU A 619 -4.60 7.86 -32.63
C LEU A 619 -4.93 7.37 -34.05
N SER A 620 -4.26 6.30 -34.50
CA SER A 620 -4.54 5.68 -35.80
C SER A 620 -5.96 5.10 -35.87
N GLU A 621 -6.42 4.47 -34.79
CA GLU A 621 -7.79 3.95 -34.70
C GLU A 621 -8.87 5.05 -34.75
N LEU A 622 -8.63 6.20 -34.10
CA LEU A 622 -9.56 7.33 -34.17
C LEU A 622 -9.74 7.80 -35.62
N GLY A 623 -8.64 7.92 -36.35
CA GLY A 623 -8.64 8.25 -37.78
C GLY A 623 -9.42 7.24 -38.62
N GLN A 624 -9.20 5.94 -38.40
CA GLN A 624 -9.92 4.87 -39.12
C GLN A 624 -11.43 4.89 -38.83
N LYS A 625 -11.83 5.18 -37.59
CA LYS A 625 -13.22 5.28 -37.15
C LYS A 625 -13.88 6.61 -37.55
N LYS A 626 -13.20 7.48 -38.32
CA LYS A 626 -13.65 8.83 -38.71
C LYS A 626 -14.10 9.68 -37.51
N LYS A 627 -13.49 9.45 -36.34
CA LYS A 627 -13.71 10.28 -35.16
C LYS A 627 -12.87 11.55 -35.28
N PRO A 628 -13.34 12.70 -34.75
CA PRO A 628 -12.53 13.92 -34.71
C PRO A 628 -11.26 13.67 -33.89
N MET A 629 -10.14 14.23 -34.37
CA MET A 629 -8.88 14.16 -33.64
C MET A 629 -8.91 15.14 -32.46
N PRO A 630 -8.45 14.74 -31.27
CA PRO A 630 -8.45 15.61 -30.10
C PRO A 630 -7.38 16.69 -30.21
N ASN A 631 -7.66 17.89 -29.74
CA ASN A 631 -6.73 19.01 -29.71
C ASN A 631 -5.84 19.01 -28.49
N VAL A 632 -6.31 18.48 -27.36
CA VAL A 632 -5.52 18.34 -26.15
C VAL A 632 -5.46 16.87 -25.79
N ILE A 633 -4.25 16.37 -25.58
CA ILE A 633 -4.01 14.98 -25.17
C ILE A 633 -3.34 15.04 -23.79
N GLY A 634 -4.11 14.79 -22.74
CA GLY A 634 -3.63 14.78 -21.36
C GLY A 634 -2.89 13.47 -21.04
N LEU A 635 -1.64 13.57 -20.60
CA LEU A 635 -0.75 12.44 -20.37
C LEU A 635 -0.28 12.39 -18.91
N ASP A 636 -0.10 11.16 -18.39
CA ASP A 636 0.69 10.90 -17.19
C ASP A 636 2.07 10.39 -17.61
N TRP A 637 3.11 10.68 -16.83
CA TRP A 637 4.48 10.18 -17.02
C TRP A 637 4.95 10.24 -18.49
N TYR A 638 4.64 11.34 -19.19
CA TYR A 638 4.75 11.48 -20.66
C TYR A 638 6.15 11.23 -21.25
N TYR A 639 7.18 11.22 -20.41
CA TYR A 639 8.57 10.94 -20.78
C TYR A 639 8.94 9.46 -20.61
N LEU A 640 7.98 8.61 -20.23
CA LEU A 640 8.09 7.16 -20.15
C LEU A 640 7.13 6.51 -21.14
N SER A 641 7.60 5.46 -21.81
CA SER A 641 6.81 4.69 -22.78
C SER A 641 7.41 3.31 -22.98
N SER A 642 6.56 2.32 -23.26
CA SER A 642 6.99 0.97 -23.68
C SER A 642 7.35 0.87 -25.17
N LYS A 643 7.01 1.89 -25.98
CA LYS A 643 7.33 1.97 -27.41
C LYS A 643 7.88 3.37 -27.75
N ASP A 644 7.10 4.19 -28.44
CA ASP A 644 7.44 5.55 -28.85
C ASP A 644 7.04 6.56 -27.76
N LEU A 645 7.83 7.62 -27.54
CA LEU A 645 7.45 8.68 -26.59
C LEU A 645 6.20 9.42 -27.07
N PRO A 646 5.22 9.71 -26.20
CA PRO A 646 3.94 10.27 -26.60
C PRO A 646 4.05 11.74 -27.07
N VAL A 647 4.89 12.57 -26.44
CA VAL A 647 4.96 14.01 -26.78
C VAL A 647 5.41 14.28 -28.22
N PRO A 648 6.49 13.67 -28.74
CA PRO A 648 6.85 13.80 -30.15
C PRO A 648 5.74 13.37 -31.11
N GLN A 649 4.94 12.36 -30.75
CA GLN A 649 3.83 11.89 -31.58
C GLN A 649 2.72 12.95 -31.66
N VAL A 650 2.35 13.56 -30.52
CA VAL A 650 1.32 14.62 -30.50
C VAL A 650 1.79 15.85 -31.26
N ILE A 651 3.02 16.30 -31.04
CA ILE A 651 3.60 17.44 -31.77
C ILE A 651 3.66 17.13 -33.27
N GLY A 652 3.99 15.89 -33.64
CA GLY A 652 4.02 15.41 -35.02
C GLY A 652 2.69 15.51 -35.77
N LEU A 653 1.54 15.51 -35.09
CA LEU A 653 0.23 15.73 -35.71
C LEU A 653 0.07 17.15 -36.29
N ASN A 654 0.94 18.08 -35.89
CA ASN A 654 0.97 19.45 -36.38
C ASN A 654 1.92 19.64 -37.58
N LYS A 655 2.55 18.58 -38.07
CA LYS A 655 3.41 18.63 -39.26
C LYS A 655 2.63 18.39 -40.54
#